data_AF-A0A5E4PTM3-F1
#
_entry.id   AF-A0A5E4PTM3-F1
#
_cell.length_a   1.000
_cell.length_b   1.000
_cell.length_c   1.000
_cell.angle_alpha   90.00
_cell.angle_beta   90.00
_cell.angle_gamma   90.00
#
_symmetry.space_group_name_H-M   'P 1'
#
loop_
_entity.id
_entity.type
_entity.pdbx_description
1 polymer ?
#
loop_
_entity_poly.entity_id
_entity_poly.type
_entity_poly.pdbx_seq_one_letter_code
_entity_poly.pdbx_strand_id
1 'polypeptide(L)'
;MVIKIDNDVKSTSKKYVLNRKAGRSIIERRPIFSPDGKSVLIIVENIVRVYNLQTTDWCRSLETETPVNNIIGIVFLEDEDYNLYGCSDSGYVTAWTWENGVVLRETKLQISANMEALSFDMVDSTRCFVVSGNSAVQFLHLGLYSVKTGELLQEYPETFPIYNDFISVAIGLYKDEPFVSIVNGSDLVYVQNIIQPHIKACFSVGPFRLLCVAGNKQGWVAVGDALGKATIIRGDLYEPKNQAKEVVHWHFLPLLAVCFTNSGSYLISGGMEKVLVKWTLGHLANKAGEKNFIPRLPGHVRFISVNDTHIAITLSNNSVVIASMPMRVVSTILECGGLSTTTRAFGTPLVYDSRSKCLIVPGRTGFLQLYSTSVDKVLYNIDITEKNNIPSERQNLLPLETEVTCVAVSGNGAWLVTSEYRNDGVNYPEENLKFWAADTNTTPYRLNTCVNLSHGGCNVLSIALNNKGEFCVTSGTDEKFRIWAQHHSLDRNKKKVSWKCLTACYYSSGVAPFLADPILNNFKHGQILGLGNSVPEAYLREDHKENDVIRKILNVHKVKSACSDKGIETKKVEGVCALGGVAISQDGSLIAAWFGCKLTLWDTHACHMRTTLSHPALRPSGRHVRFGNKDAAHYLVCTTESCLAVWSLLSLTVTWLVQIRPMCLTAHLFSNKMAVVTEQNDVFVFTPHTSKPLLVQKGVIDPTSGVVQQCVFGAATRDEIRLYLMRNDSEIYCLEPESTSENKLEVIKERNIPASNFSSLLAEVNLSEVKSASSPSIQQLNMSAIGNSAISQFLSGAPHMIPPISMLCTSFLQHLSGFEEQEEPQEREDNVMEVDSSSDDEEQTPKLAHVPKPEQLCKPDYEKIKEKKLKKLLNRDILNVDTTSTIFTL
;
A
#
# COMPACT_ATOMS: atom_id res chain seq x y z
N MET A 1 33.38 21.56 24.25
CA MET A 1 34.30 20.45 24.58
C MET A 1 34.33 19.54 23.36
N VAL A 2 35.45 19.51 22.63
CA VAL A 2 35.62 18.71 21.40
C VAL A 2 35.79 17.25 21.82
N ILE A 3 34.96 16.36 21.27
CA ILE A 3 34.94 14.94 21.64
C ILE A 3 36.08 14.23 20.92
N LYS A 4 37.00 13.63 21.69
CA LYS A 4 37.98 12.67 21.19
C LYS A 4 37.26 11.38 20.80
N ILE A 5 37.42 10.97 19.56
CA ILE A 5 36.98 9.67 19.06
C ILE A 5 38.11 8.68 19.37
N ASP A 6 38.09 8.07 20.55
CA ASP A 6 38.96 6.92 20.83
C ASP A 6 38.30 5.67 20.28
N ASN A 7 38.99 4.99 19.35
CA ASN A 7 38.49 3.86 18.55
C ASN A 7 38.44 2.51 19.28
N ASP A 8 38.67 2.46 20.59
CA ASP A 8 38.73 1.20 21.33
C ASP A 8 37.61 1.10 22.38
N VAL A 9 36.50 0.46 21.99
CA VAL A 9 35.55 -0.11 22.96
C VAL A 9 35.27 -1.57 22.59
N LYS A 10 36.03 -2.47 23.22
CA LYS A 10 35.62 -3.85 23.44
C LYS A 10 34.53 -3.84 24.52
N SER A 11 33.27 -3.70 24.13
CA SER A 11 32.14 -4.07 25.00
C SER A 11 31.51 -5.35 24.49
N THR A 12 31.19 -6.24 25.41
CA THR A 12 30.42 -7.48 25.28
C THR A 12 29.01 -7.20 24.73
N SER A 13 28.93 -6.72 23.49
CA SER A 13 27.69 -6.30 22.85
C SER A 13 27.05 -7.49 22.14
N LYS A 14 25.79 -7.77 22.50
CA LYS A 14 24.91 -8.61 21.67
C LYS A 14 25.02 -8.10 20.23
N LYS A 15 25.33 -8.99 19.28
CA LYS A 15 25.39 -8.62 17.87
C LYS A 15 23.98 -8.19 17.43
N TYR A 16 23.92 -7.09 16.69
CA TYR A 16 22.68 -6.58 16.11
C TYR A 16 22.70 -6.84 14.60
N VAL A 17 21.58 -7.31 14.07
CA VAL A 17 21.41 -7.60 12.64
C VAL A 17 20.40 -6.63 12.06
N LEU A 18 20.72 -6.10 10.88
CA LEU A 18 19.79 -5.30 10.10
C LEU A 18 19.03 -6.20 9.14
N ASN A 19 17.72 -6.28 9.30
CA ASN A 19 16.84 -7.05 8.41
C ASN A 19 15.86 -6.12 7.70
N ARG A 20 15.73 -6.26 6.38
CA ARG A 20 14.64 -5.61 5.63
C ARG A 20 13.34 -6.34 5.93
N LYS A 21 12.39 -5.67 6.59
CA LYS A 21 11.09 -6.24 6.95
C LYS A 21 10.03 -5.93 5.90
N ALA A 22 10.01 -4.71 5.34
CA ALA A 22 8.95 -4.29 4.43
C ALA A 22 9.44 -3.39 3.28
N GLY A 23 8.53 -3.10 2.36
CA GLY A 23 8.71 -2.11 1.29
C GLY A 23 9.35 -2.64 0.03
N ARG A 24 9.26 -3.96 -0.20
CA ARG A 24 9.61 -4.54 -1.50
C ARG A 24 8.51 -4.20 -2.51
N SER A 25 8.91 -3.95 -3.75
CA SER A 25 7.96 -3.68 -4.83
C SER A 25 7.43 -5.00 -5.41
N ILE A 26 6.11 -5.19 -5.37
CA ILE A 26 5.44 -6.35 -5.98
C ILE A 26 4.85 -6.04 -7.36
N ILE A 27 5.08 -4.82 -7.85
CA ILE A 27 4.38 -4.27 -9.02
C ILE A 27 5.29 -4.14 -10.24
N GLU A 28 6.54 -4.59 -10.15
CA GLU A 28 7.49 -4.44 -11.24
C GLU A 28 7.14 -5.31 -12.44
N ARG A 29 6.61 -6.51 -12.19
CA ARG A 29 6.38 -7.55 -13.20
C ARG A 29 4.95 -8.11 -13.15
N ARG A 30 4.54 -8.80 -14.21
CA ARG A 30 3.22 -9.44 -14.30
C ARG A 30 3.12 -10.63 -13.31
N PRO A 31 2.03 -10.74 -12.53
CA PRO A 31 1.79 -11.91 -11.68
C PRO A 31 1.34 -13.08 -12.54
N ILE A 32 1.59 -14.32 -12.09
CA ILE A 32 1.26 -15.51 -12.87
C ILE A 32 0.48 -16.47 -12.00
N PHE A 33 -0.57 -17.06 -12.56
CA PHE A 33 -1.33 -18.10 -11.87
C PHE A 33 -0.61 -19.44 -11.98
N SER A 34 -0.72 -20.24 -10.93
CA SER A 34 -0.35 -21.65 -11.03
C SER A 34 -1.31 -22.38 -11.98
N PRO A 35 -0.86 -23.47 -12.63
CA PRO A 35 -1.70 -24.25 -13.55
C PRO A 35 -2.98 -24.79 -12.91
N ASP A 36 -2.95 -25.10 -11.61
CA ASP A 36 -4.11 -25.53 -10.82
C ASP A 36 -5.09 -24.40 -10.48
N GLY A 37 -4.71 -23.14 -10.74
CA GLY A 37 -5.49 -21.96 -10.45
C GLY A 37 -5.76 -21.69 -8.97
N LYS A 38 -5.02 -22.32 -8.05
CA LYS A 38 -5.19 -22.13 -6.60
C LYS A 38 -4.21 -21.11 -6.01
N SER A 39 -3.08 -20.87 -6.68
CA SER A 39 -2.03 -19.98 -6.22
C SER A 39 -1.70 -18.90 -7.25
N VAL A 40 -1.15 -17.79 -6.77
CA VAL A 40 -0.58 -16.73 -7.61
C VAL A 40 0.87 -16.48 -7.22
N LEU A 41 1.73 -16.39 -8.22
CA LEU A 41 3.15 -16.13 -8.10
C LEU A 41 3.42 -14.67 -8.42
N ILE A 42 4.19 -14.03 -7.56
CA ILE A 42 4.54 -12.62 -7.68
C ILE A 42 6.05 -12.49 -7.54
N ILE A 43 6.68 -11.82 -8.51
CA ILE A 43 8.11 -11.51 -8.47
C ILE A 43 8.32 -10.33 -7.53
N VAL A 44 9.22 -10.50 -6.56
CA VAL A 44 9.57 -9.49 -5.57
C VAL A 44 11.09 -9.34 -5.55
N GLU A 45 11.58 -8.46 -6.44
CA GLU A 45 13.00 -8.24 -6.71
C GLU A 45 13.73 -9.55 -7.08
N ASN A 46 14.50 -10.11 -6.15
CA ASN A 46 15.30 -11.32 -6.36
C ASN A 46 14.61 -12.63 -5.92
N ILE A 47 13.37 -12.56 -5.42
CA ILE A 47 12.64 -13.73 -4.89
C ILE A 47 11.26 -13.81 -5.54
N VAL A 48 10.77 -15.03 -5.74
CA VAL A 48 9.38 -15.27 -6.16
C VAL A 48 8.55 -15.66 -4.94
N ARG A 49 7.48 -14.92 -4.65
CA ARG A 49 6.53 -15.26 -3.58
C ARG A 49 5.31 -15.97 -4.15
N VAL A 50 4.92 -17.07 -3.51
CA VAL A 50 3.70 -17.83 -3.84
C VAL A 50 2.64 -17.54 -2.80
N TYR A 51 1.50 -17.04 -3.25
CA TYR A 51 0.33 -16.74 -2.43
C TYR A 51 -0.81 -17.71 -2.75
N ASN A 52 -1.48 -18.22 -1.73
CA ASN A 52 -2.71 -19.00 -1.92
C ASN A 52 -3.88 -18.03 -2.15
N LEU A 53 -4.69 -18.27 -3.18
CA LEU A 53 -5.81 -17.40 -3.54
C LEU A 53 -6.97 -17.45 -2.54
N GLN A 54 -7.16 -18.57 -1.85
CA GLN A 54 -8.24 -18.74 -0.87
C GLN A 54 -7.93 -18.02 0.44
N THR A 55 -6.73 -18.22 0.99
CA THR A 55 -6.33 -17.61 2.27
C THR A 55 -5.68 -16.25 2.10
N THR A 56 -5.20 -15.93 0.89
CA THR A 56 -4.37 -14.73 0.57
C THR A 56 -3.06 -14.65 1.34
N ASP A 57 -2.66 -15.77 1.93
CA ASP A 57 -1.47 -15.87 2.73
C ASP A 57 -0.27 -16.24 1.87
N TRP A 58 0.88 -15.70 2.24
CA TRP A 58 2.17 -16.09 1.70
C TRP A 58 2.48 -17.52 2.16
N CYS A 59 2.58 -18.45 1.21
CA CYS A 59 2.83 -19.87 1.47
C CYS A 59 4.31 -20.22 1.43
N ARG A 60 5.01 -19.79 0.37
CA ARG A 60 6.42 -20.11 0.14
C ARG A 60 7.15 -19.05 -0.69
N SER A 61 8.47 -19.04 -0.58
CA SER A 61 9.37 -18.22 -1.40
C SER A 61 10.29 -19.11 -2.21
N LEU A 62 10.48 -18.78 -3.49
CA LEU A 62 11.43 -19.44 -4.38
C LEU A 62 12.63 -18.51 -4.55
N GLU A 63 13.80 -19.02 -4.20
CA GLU A 63 15.07 -18.32 -4.30
C GLU A 63 15.91 -18.98 -5.41
N THR A 64 16.83 -18.21 -5.98
CA THR A 64 17.83 -18.71 -6.92
C THR A 64 19.06 -19.20 -6.17
N GLU A 65 19.81 -20.14 -6.75
CA GLU A 65 21.07 -20.62 -6.15
C GLU A 65 22.14 -19.54 -6.20
N THR A 66 22.26 -18.85 -7.34
CA THR A 66 23.12 -17.68 -7.43
C THR A 66 22.39 -16.43 -6.93
N PRO A 67 23.04 -15.55 -6.15
CA PRO A 67 22.44 -14.29 -5.74
C PRO A 67 22.31 -13.39 -6.96
N VAL A 68 21.08 -13.15 -7.39
CA VAL A 68 20.78 -12.22 -8.48
C VAL A 68 20.14 -10.94 -7.95
N ASN A 69 20.28 -9.85 -8.70
CA ASN A 69 19.72 -8.55 -8.35
C ASN A 69 18.21 -8.49 -8.57
N ASN A 70 17.72 -8.92 -9.75
CA ASN A 70 16.29 -8.89 -10.06
C ASN A 70 15.87 -10.03 -10.99
N ILE A 71 14.67 -10.56 -10.77
CA ILE A 71 14.00 -11.52 -11.66
C ILE A 71 13.10 -10.73 -12.63
N ILE A 72 13.23 -10.99 -13.92
CA ILE A 72 12.51 -10.26 -14.97
C ILE A 72 11.14 -10.86 -15.23
N GLY A 73 11.09 -12.18 -15.32
CA GLY A 73 9.93 -12.90 -15.83
C GLY A 73 9.95 -14.33 -15.36
N ILE A 74 8.75 -14.87 -15.23
CA ILE A 74 8.48 -16.25 -14.88
C ILE A 74 7.50 -16.78 -15.92
N VAL A 75 7.54 -18.07 -16.21
CA VAL A 75 6.60 -18.74 -17.10
C VAL A 75 6.38 -20.18 -16.63
N PHE A 76 5.13 -20.64 -16.64
CA PHE A 76 4.80 -22.06 -16.58
C PHE A 76 4.70 -22.62 -17.99
N LEU A 77 5.23 -23.82 -18.19
CA LEU A 77 4.97 -24.62 -19.38
C LEU A 77 3.76 -25.52 -19.16
N GLU A 78 2.99 -25.77 -20.22
CA GLU A 78 1.87 -26.72 -20.25
C GLU A 78 2.37 -28.18 -20.43
N ASP A 79 3.53 -28.52 -19.86
CA ASP A 79 4.12 -29.87 -19.88
C ASP A 79 3.70 -30.70 -18.66
N GLU A 80 3.84 -32.03 -18.71
CA GLU A 80 3.39 -32.97 -17.65
C GLU A 80 3.99 -32.70 -16.25
N ASP A 81 5.21 -32.15 -16.18
CA ASP A 81 5.93 -31.94 -14.91
C ASP A 81 5.62 -30.59 -14.22
N TYR A 82 4.84 -29.70 -14.86
CA TYR A 82 4.51 -28.34 -14.36
C TYR A 82 5.70 -27.55 -13.77
N ASN A 83 6.86 -27.64 -14.42
CA ASN A 83 8.05 -26.91 -13.98
C ASN A 83 7.91 -25.40 -14.19
N LEU A 84 8.46 -24.64 -13.24
CA LEU A 84 8.49 -23.18 -13.29
C LEU A 84 9.84 -22.72 -13.83
N TYR A 85 9.82 -21.85 -14.83
CA TYR A 85 11.05 -21.23 -15.36
C TYR A 85 11.03 -19.74 -15.09
N GLY A 86 12.18 -19.18 -14.72
CA GLY A 86 12.33 -17.74 -14.55
C GLY A 86 13.70 -17.27 -14.99
N CYS A 87 13.77 -16.02 -15.41
CA CYS A 87 14.99 -15.41 -15.93
C CYS A 87 15.35 -14.16 -15.13
N SER A 88 16.64 -14.00 -14.88
CA SER A 88 17.22 -12.87 -14.16
C SER A 88 17.71 -11.76 -15.10
N ASP A 89 17.88 -10.55 -14.56
CA ASP A 89 18.45 -9.39 -15.26
C ASP A 89 19.80 -9.68 -15.93
N SER A 90 20.67 -10.43 -15.23
CA SER A 90 21.98 -10.88 -15.71
C SER A 90 21.94 -12.09 -16.66
N GLY A 91 20.76 -12.59 -17.02
CA GLY A 91 20.58 -13.69 -17.96
C GLY A 91 20.71 -15.10 -17.38
N TYR A 92 20.53 -15.30 -16.07
CA TYR A 92 20.40 -16.65 -15.51
C TYR A 92 18.96 -17.13 -15.62
N VAL A 93 18.76 -18.28 -16.27
CA VAL A 93 17.48 -18.97 -16.32
C VAL A 93 17.49 -20.07 -15.27
N THR A 94 16.58 -19.96 -14.30
CA THR A 94 16.40 -20.92 -13.21
C THR A 94 15.11 -21.72 -13.44
N ALA A 95 15.19 -23.03 -13.30
CA ALA A 95 14.05 -23.94 -13.32
C ALA A 95 13.78 -24.45 -11.90
N TRP A 96 12.56 -24.29 -11.41
CA TRP A 96 12.12 -24.77 -10.10
C TRP A 96 11.08 -25.89 -10.22
N THR A 97 11.12 -26.87 -9.33
CA THR A 97 9.99 -27.77 -9.08
C THR A 97 8.83 -26.98 -8.49
N TRP A 98 7.60 -27.16 -8.96
CA TRP A 98 6.46 -26.43 -8.41
C TRP A 98 6.15 -26.81 -6.96
N GLU A 99 6.20 -28.10 -6.60
CA GLU A 99 5.78 -28.60 -5.28
C GLU A 99 6.65 -28.07 -4.13
N ASN A 100 7.97 -28.30 -4.22
CA ASN A 100 8.91 -28.00 -3.14
C ASN A 100 9.70 -26.71 -3.36
N GLY A 101 9.61 -26.12 -4.55
CA GLY A 101 10.37 -24.93 -4.91
C GLY A 101 11.87 -25.15 -5.02
N VAL A 102 12.32 -26.40 -5.15
CA VAL A 102 13.74 -26.75 -5.31
C VAL A 102 14.21 -26.34 -6.70
N VAL A 103 15.40 -25.76 -6.77
CA VAL A 103 16.07 -25.45 -8.04
C VAL A 103 16.51 -26.76 -8.69
N LEU A 104 15.99 -27.03 -9.88
CA LEU A 104 16.35 -28.19 -10.71
C LEU A 104 17.59 -27.89 -11.55
N ARG A 105 17.62 -26.69 -12.13
CA ARG A 105 18.72 -26.26 -12.99
C ARG A 105 18.81 -24.74 -13.02
N GLU A 106 20.03 -24.24 -13.04
CA GLU A 106 20.34 -22.84 -13.36
C GLU A 106 21.24 -22.83 -14.60
N THR A 107 20.94 -21.98 -15.58
CA THR A 107 21.67 -21.92 -16.86
C THR A 107 21.90 -20.48 -17.25
N LYS A 108 23.15 -20.11 -17.53
CA LYS A 108 23.52 -18.76 -17.95
C LYS A 108 23.38 -18.61 -19.46
N LEU A 109 22.55 -17.66 -19.89
CA LEU A 109 22.41 -17.32 -21.31
C LEU A 109 23.63 -16.53 -21.81
N GLN A 110 24.06 -16.80 -23.05
CA GLN A 110 25.11 -16.04 -23.73
C GLN A 110 24.59 -14.68 -24.21
N ILE A 111 24.22 -13.81 -23.27
CA ILE A 111 23.85 -12.42 -23.54
C ILE A 111 25.14 -11.59 -23.63
N SER A 112 25.18 -10.65 -24.59
CA SER A 112 26.26 -9.68 -24.74
C SER A 112 26.53 -8.97 -23.41
N ALA A 113 27.81 -8.90 -22.98
CA ALA A 113 28.20 -8.46 -21.64
C ALA A 113 27.70 -7.06 -21.20
N ASN A 114 27.30 -6.23 -22.16
CA ASN A 114 26.78 -4.88 -21.92
C ASN A 114 25.25 -4.79 -21.97
N MET A 115 24.52 -5.90 -22.09
CA MET A 115 23.05 -5.91 -22.25
C MET A 115 22.39 -6.63 -21.09
N GLU A 116 21.27 -6.09 -20.62
CA GLU A 116 20.43 -6.71 -19.59
C GLU A 116 19.19 -7.32 -20.25
N ALA A 117 18.66 -8.41 -19.69
CA ALA A 117 17.41 -8.98 -20.16
C ALA A 117 16.21 -8.14 -19.62
N LEU A 118 15.24 -7.86 -20.49
CA LEU A 118 14.11 -6.96 -20.22
C LEU A 118 12.76 -7.66 -20.23
N SER A 119 12.62 -8.69 -21.08
CA SER A 119 11.49 -9.62 -21.11
C SER A 119 12.00 -11.05 -21.26
N PHE A 120 11.26 -11.98 -20.69
CA PHE A 120 11.52 -13.41 -20.77
C PHE A 120 10.20 -14.14 -21.00
N ASP A 121 10.15 -14.90 -22.08
CA ASP A 121 9.02 -15.75 -22.42
C ASP A 121 9.54 -17.10 -22.94
N MET A 122 8.86 -18.18 -22.56
CA MET A 122 9.20 -19.53 -23.03
C MET A 122 8.45 -19.83 -24.32
N VAL A 123 9.12 -20.46 -25.28
CA VAL A 123 8.50 -20.96 -26.52
C VAL A 123 8.17 -22.42 -26.35
N ASP A 124 9.18 -23.21 -25.99
CA ASP A 124 9.09 -24.65 -25.74
C ASP A 124 9.92 -25.00 -24.50
N SER A 125 9.81 -26.24 -23.98
CA SER A 125 10.64 -26.76 -22.88
C SER A 125 12.16 -26.66 -23.09
N THR A 126 12.59 -26.45 -24.34
CA THR A 126 14.01 -26.34 -24.72
C THR A 126 14.45 -24.95 -25.16
N ARG A 127 13.53 -24.05 -25.52
CA ARG A 127 13.83 -22.78 -26.17
C ARG A 127 13.14 -21.62 -25.46
N CYS A 128 13.90 -20.57 -25.16
CA CYS A 128 13.39 -19.33 -24.58
C CYS A 128 13.65 -18.13 -25.47
N PHE A 129 12.68 -17.23 -25.55
CA PHE A 129 12.81 -15.95 -26.25
C PHE A 129 13.11 -14.84 -25.23
N VAL A 130 14.18 -14.09 -25.48
CA VAL A 130 14.64 -13.02 -24.60
C VAL A 130 14.82 -11.73 -25.38
N VAL A 131 14.22 -10.67 -24.85
CA VAL A 131 14.48 -9.30 -25.31
C VAL A 131 15.52 -8.70 -24.39
N SER A 132 16.65 -8.31 -24.95
CA SER A 132 17.77 -7.71 -24.23
C SER A 132 18.00 -6.28 -24.70
N GLY A 133 18.43 -5.41 -23.79
CA GLY A 133 18.66 -4.01 -24.09
C GLY A 133 19.56 -3.34 -23.07
N ASN A 134 20.06 -2.17 -23.42
CA ASN A 134 20.78 -1.30 -22.51
C ASN A 134 20.33 0.14 -22.75
N SER A 135 20.15 0.93 -21.70
CA SER A 135 19.85 2.37 -21.82
C SER A 135 20.91 3.14 -22.64
N ALA A 136 22.15 2.67 -22.69
CA ALA A 136 23.21 3.24 -23.53
C ALA A 136 23.12 2.83 -25.01
N VAL A 137 22.62 1.62 -25.28
CA VAL A 137 22.49 1.06 -26.63
C VAL A 137 21.05 1.26 -27.06
N GLN A 138 20.79 2.26 -27.90
CA GLN A 138 19.43 2.67 -28.31
C GLN A 138 18.63 1.62 -29.10
N PHE A 139 19.10 0.37 -29.19
CA PHE A 139 18.47 -0.72 -29.92
C PHE A 139 18.25 -1.92 -29.00
N LEU A 140 17.13 -2.59 -29.19
CA LEU A 140 16.83 -3.85 -28.54
C LEU A 140 17.36 -5.02 -29.35
N HIS A 141 17.99 -5.97 -28.66
CA HIS A 141 18.47 -7.21 -29.24
C HIS A 141 17.49 -8.34 -28.91
N LEU A 142 16.98 -8.99 -29.95
CA LEU A 142 16.01 -10.08 -29.90
C LEU A 142 16.72 -11.40 -30.17
N GLY A 143 16.71 -12.31 -29.20
CA GLY A 143 17.40 -13.60 -29.31
C GLY A 143 16.56 -14.78 -28.84
N LEU A 144 16.67 -15.89 -29.56
CA LEU A 144 16.18 -17.21 -29.19
C LEU A 144 17.35 -18.02 -28.63
N TYR A 145 17.21 -18.52 -27.40
CA TYR A 145 18.27 -19.23 -26.70
C TYR A 145 17.83 -20.64 -26.30
N SER A 146 18.80 -21.55 -26.19
CA SER A 146 18.56 -22.87 -25.61
C SER A 146 18.56 -22.78 -24.09
N VAL A 147 17.49 -23.25 -23.44
CA VAL A 147 17.42 -23.27 -21.98
C VAL A 147 18.41 -24.29 -21.40
N LYS A 148 18.78 -25.33 -22.15
CA LYS A 148 19.68 -26.42 -21.71
C LYS A 148 21.14 -26.02 -21.72
N THR A 149 21.61 -25.41 -22.81
CA THR A 149 23.02 -25.06 -23.01
C THR A 149 23.31 -23.58 -22.76
N GLY A 150 22.28 -22.72 -22.79
CA GLY A 150 22.44 -21.26 -22.71
C GLY A 150 22.95 -20.62 -24.00
N GLU A 151 23.13 -21.41 -25.06
CA GLU A 151 23.63 -20.94 -26.35
C GLU A 151 22.57 -20.15 -27.12
N LEU A 152 23.01 -19.14 -27.85
CA LEU A 152 22.18 -18.39 -28.80
C LEU A 152 21.90 -19.26 -30.02
N LEU A 153 20.63 -19.63 -30.21
CA LEU A 153 20.20 -20.41 -31.36
C LEU A 153 19.97 -19.53 -32.59
N GLN A 154 19.33 -18.38 -32.37
CA GLN A 154 18.96 -17.47 -33.44
C GLN A 154 18.86 -16.03 -32.93
N GLU A 155 19.44 -15.11 -33.70
CA GLU A 155 19.30 -13.67 -33.51
C GLU A 155 18.36 -13.11 -34.58
N TYR A 156 17.53 -12.13 -34.22
CA TYR A 156 16.65 -11.42 -35.15
C TYR A 156 17.11 -9.97 -35.30
N PRO A 157 18.27 -9.71 -35.93
CA PRO A 157 18.78 -8.35 -36.05
C PRO A 157 17.82 -7.49 -36.88
N GLU A 158 17.22 -8.02 -37.93
CA GLU A 158 16.46 -7.20 -38.88
C GLU A 158 15.13 -6.62 -38.34
N THR A 159 14.70 -7.03 -37.15
CA THR A 159 13.58 -6.45 -36.41
C THR A 159 14.20 -5.60 -35.32
N PHE A 160 14.46 -4.32 -35.63
CA PHE A 160 15.16 -3.38 -34.73
C PHE A 160 14.16 -2.44 -34.02
N PRO A 161 13.50 -2.84 -32.92
CA PRO A 161 12.79 -1.89 -32.10
C PRO A 161 13.81 -1.02 -31.36
N ILE A 162 13.56 0.29 -31.38
CA ILE A 162 14.35 1.28 -30.63
C ILE A 162 14.12 1.01 -29.15
N TYR A 163 15.20 1.00 -28.36
CA TYR A 163 15.12 0.93 -26.91
C TYR A 163 14.41 2.17 -26.39
N ASN A 164 13.26 1.94 -25.76
CA ASN A 164 12.54 2.89 -24.93
C ASN A 164 12.20 2.18 -23.62
N ASP A 165 11.84 2.93 -22.58
CA ASP A 165 11.51 2.33 -21.28
C ASP A 165 10.22 1.51 -21.27
N PHE A 166 9.41 1.64 -22.33
CA PHE A 166 8.10 1.02 -22.44
C PHE A 166 8.17 -0.17 -23.36
N ILE A 167 8.55 -1.32 -22.82
CA ILE A 167 8.64 -2.55 -23.59
C ILE A 167 7.55 -3.48 -23.09
N SER A 168 6.62 -3.78 -23.98
CA SER A 168 5.60 -4.80 -23.79
C SER A 168 5.79 -5.86 -24.85
N VAL A 169 5.93 -7.11 -24.40
CA VAL A 169 6.15 -8.28 -25.24
C VAL A 169 5.01 -9.25 -24.98
N ALA A 170 4.44 -9.80 -26.05
CA ALA A 170 3.46 -10.86 -25.96
C ALA A 170 3.74 -11.92 -27.03
N ILE A 171 3.72 -13.19 -26.61
CA ILE A 171 3.74 -14.34 -27.50
C ILE A 171 2.31 -14.74 -27.85
N GLY A 172 2.07 -15.03 -29.13
CA GLY A 172 0.85 -15.64 -29.63
C GLY A 172 1.17 -16.82 -30.54
N LEU A 173 0.14 -17.57 -30.92
CA LEU A 173 0.25 -18.65 -31.90
C LEU A 173 -0.58 -18.27 -33.13
N TYR A 174 0.00 -18.37 -34.32
CA TYR A 174 -0.70 -18.16 -35.58
C TYR A 174 -0.50 -19.40 -36.46
N LYS A 175 -1.59 -20.12 -36.75
CA LYS A 175 -1.54 -21.41 -37.49
C LYS A 175 -0.52 -22.40 -36.89
N ASP A 176 -0.53 -22.53 -35.56
CA ASP A 176 0.39 -23.36 -34.77
C ASP A 176 1.88 -22.93 -34.79
N GLU A 177 2.21 -21.81 -35.42
CA GLU A 177 3.55 -21.21 -35.33
C GLU A 177 3.57 -20.09 -34.29
N PRO A 178 4.53 -20.10 -33.34
CA PRO A 178 4.65 -19.05 -32.35
C PRO A 178 5.25 -17.79 -32.97
N PHE A 179 4.59 -16.67 -32.68
CA PHE A 179 5.06 -15.34 -33.06
C PHE A 179 5.18 -14.45 -31.81
N VAL A 180 6.09 -13.49 -31.89
CA VAL A 180 6.28 -12.47 -30.86
C VAL A 180 5.80 -11.15 -31.40
N SER A 181 4.99 -10.46 -30.59
CA SER A 181 4.59 -9.08 -30.82
C SER A 181 5.24 -8.17 -29.77
N ILE A 182 5.83 -7.07 -30.23
CA ILE A 182 6.59 -6.14 -29.40
C ILE A 182 6.10 -4.72 -29.66
N VAL A 183 5.87 -4.00 -28.56
CA VAL A 183 5.55 -2.57 -28.53
C VAL A 183 6.58 -1.87 -27.66
N ASN A 184 7.16 -0.79 -28.17
CA ASN A 184 8.25 -0.03 -27.54
C ASN A 184 7.86 1.42 -27.18
N GLY A 185 6.57 1.74 -26.99
CA GLY A 185 6.18 3.14 -26.75
C GLY A 185 6.22 4.04 -27.99
N SER A 186 6.34 3.48 -29.20
CA SER A 186 6.13 4.21 -30.45
C SER A 186 4.72 3.96 -31.00
N ASP A 187 4.40 4.42 -32.20
CA ASP A 187 3.17 4.13 -32.93
C ASP A 187 3.22 2.81 -33.73
N LEU A 188 4.38 2.12 -33.72
CA LEU A 188 4.66 0.92 -34.49
C LEU A 188 4.50 -0.36 -33.65
N VAL A 189 3.95 -1.40 -34.27
CA VAL A 189 3.94 -2.77 -33.74
C VAL A 189 4.93 -3.60 -34.54
N TYR A 190 5.82 -4.29 -33.83
CA TYR A 190 6.77 -5.23 -34.42
C TYR A 190 6.27 -6.65 -34.19
N VAL A 191 6.13 -7.44 -35.27
CA VAL A 191 5.72 -8.84 -35.23
C VAL A 191 6.80 -9.69 -35.88
N GLN A 192 7.30 -10.68 -35.13
CA GLN A 192 8.34 -11.60 -35.58
C GLN A 192 7.86 -13.04 -35.46
N ASN A 193 7.97 -13.83 -36.53
CA ASN A 193 7.79 -15.28 -36.43
C ASN A 193 9.06 -15.91 -35.85
N ILE A 194 8.90 -16.81 -34.86
CA ILE A 194 10.02 -17.45 -34.16
C ILE A 194 10.63 -18.57 -35.01
N ILE A 195 9.80 -19.39 -35.67
CA ILE A 195 10.26 -20.52 -36.49
C ILE A 195 10.86 -20.00 -37.81
N GLN A 196 10.21 -19.01 -38.42
CA GLN A 196 10.55 -18.49 -39.73
C GLN A 196 11.08 -17.05 -39.63
N PRO A 197 12.40 -16.83 -39.49
CA PRO A 197 12.97 -15.51 -39.23
C PRO A 197 12.70 -14.47 -40.33
N HIS A 198 12.59 -14.94 -41.57
CA HIS A 198 12.36 -14.12 -42.76
C HIS A 198 10.95 -13.53 -42.80
N ILE A 199 10.01 -14.10 -42.04
CA ILE A 199 8.64 -13.63 -41.93
C ILE A 199 8.54 -12.65 -40.76
N LYS A 200 8.40 -11.38 -41.10
CA LYS A 200 8.27 -10.27 -40.15
C LYS A 200 7.28 -9.23 -40.65
N ALA A 201 6.69 -8.51 -39.72
CA ALA A 201 5.86 -7.36 -40.03
C ALA A 201 6.16 -6.20 -39.09
N CYS A 202 6.14 -5.00 -39.65
CA CYS A 202 6.15 -3.75 -38.90
C CYS A 202 5.09 -2.85 -39.52
N PHE A 203 4.14 -2.40 -38.71
CA PHE A 203 3.07 -1.54 -39.17
C PHE A 203 2.60 -0.59 -38.07
N SER A 204 2.10 0.58 -38.49
CA SER A 204 1.46 1.55 -37.61
C SER A 204 -0.02 1.24 -37.45
N VAL A 205 -0.51 1.30 -36.20
CA VAL A 205 -1.94 1.11 -35.88
C VAL A 205 -2.69 2.43 -36.00
N GLY A 206 -2.05 3.54 -35.63
CA GLY A 206 -2.62 4.89 -35.64
C GLY A 206 -1.56 5.93 -35.25
N PRO A 207 -1.93 7.21 -35.13
CA PRO A 207 -0.98 8.30 -34.86
C PRO A 207 -0.58 8.43 -33.38
N PHE A 208 -1.09 7.54 -32.52
CA PHE A 208 -0.87 7.59 -31.09
C PHE A 208 0.13 6.52 -30.67
N ARG A 209 0.87 6.85 -29.62
CA ARG A 209 1.79 5.93 -29.00
C ARG A 209 1.09 4.70 -28.40
N LEU A 210 1.69 3.54 -28.59
CA LEU A 210 1.24 2.25 -28.10
C LEU A 210 1.95 1.91 -26.79
N LEU A 211 1.24 1.39 -25.79
CA LEU A 211 1.76 1.19 -24.43
C LEU A 211 1.77 -0.28 -24.00
N CYS A 212 0.84 -1.08 -24.49
CA CYS A 212 0.72 -2.49 -24.12
C CYS A 212 0.29 -3.35 -25.31
N VAL A 213 0.72 -4.61 -25.31
CA VAL A 213 0.34 -5.61 -26.31
C VAL A 213 -0.07 -6.92 -25.64
N ALA A 214 -1.01 -7.63 -26.25
CA ALA A 214 -1.41 -8.99 -25.88
C ALA A 214 -1.61 -9.85 -27.13
N GLY A 215 -1.10 -11.07 -27.09
CA GLY A 215 -1.31 -12.09 -28.11
C GLY A 215 -2.29 -13.16 -27.61
N ASN A 216 -3.05 -13.75 -28.51
CA ASN A 216 -3.89 -14.92 -28.25
C ASN A 216 -3.34 -16.15 -28.99
N LYS A 217 -3.67 -17.35 -28.49
CA LYS A 217 -3.38 -18.63 -29.15
C LYS A 217 -4.11 -18.80 -30.50
N GLN A 218 -5.13 -18.00 -30.78
CA GLN A 218 -5.89 -18.00 -32.05
C GLN A 218 -5.31 -17.07 -33.14
N GLY A 219 -4.16 -16.43 -32.88
CA GLY A 219 -3.50 -15.57 -33.86
C GLY A 219 -3.98 -14.12 -33.87
N TRP A 220 -4.67 -13.68 -32.81
CA TRP A 220 -5.11 -12.29 -32.67
C TRP A 220 -4.13 -11.51 -31.81
N VAL A 221 -3.92 -10.24 -32.16
CA VAL A 221 -3.08 -9.31 -31.40
C VAL A 221 -3.94 -8.14 -30.96
N ALA A 222 -3.94 -7.82 -29.68
CA ALA A 222 -4.56 -6.61 -29.15
C ALA A 222 -3.48 -5.63 -28.69
N VAL A 223 -3.67 -4.36 -29.02
CA VAL A 223 -2.75 -3.28 -28.69
C VAL A 223 -3.52 -2.16 -28.00
N GLY A 224 -2.92 -1.54 -26.98
CA GLY A 224 -3.48 -0.40 -26.27
C GLY A 224 -2.72 0.90 -26.54
N ASP A 225 -3.46 1.98 -26.80
CA ASP A 225 -2.92 3.29 -27.15
C ASP A 225 -2.94 4.27 -25.95
N ALA A 226 -2.10 5.30 -26.02
CA ALA A 226 -2.10 6.43 -25.09
C ALA A 226 -3.38 7.27 -25.10
N LEU A 227 -4.19 7.19 -26.17
CA LEU A 227 -5.49 7.84 -26.21
C LEU A 227 -6.55 7.12 -25.33
N GLY A 228 -6.37 5.81 -25.09
CA GLY A 228 -7.35 4.94 -24.42
C GLY A 228 -8.07 3.95 -25.35
N LYS A 229 -7.67 3.88 -26.63
CA LYS A 229 -8.19 2.89 -27.58
C LYS A 229 -7.50 1.55 -27.39
N ALA A 230 -8.26 0.46 -27.45
CA ALA A 230 -7.73 -0.88 -27.66
C ALA A 230 -8.07 -1.33 -29.08
N THR A 231 -7.04 -1.67 -29.86
CA THR A 231 -7.20 -2.13 -31.25
C THR A 231 -6.82 -3.59 -31.34
N ILE A 232 -7.76 -4.41 -31.83
CA ILE A 232 -7.58 -5.84 -32.06
C ILE A 232 -7.31 -6.03 -33.55
N ILE A 233 -6.22 -6.71 -33.85
CA ILE A 233 -5.76 -7.01 -35.21
C ILE A 233 -6.02 -8.50 -35.45
N ARG A 234 -6.76 -8.79 -36.52
CA ARG A 234 -7.10 -10.13 -37.00
C ARG A 234 -6.66 -10.33 -38.44
N GLY A 235 -6.56 -11.59 -38.86
CA GLY A 235 -6.17 -11.97 -40.20
C GLY A 235 -4.69 -12.33 -40.26
N ASP A 236 -4.08 -12.18 -41.44
CA ASP A 236 -2.66 -12.40 -41.59
C ASP A 236 -1.88 -11.20 -41.03
N LEU A 237 -1.14 -11.44 -39.95
CA LEU A 237 -0.35 -10.41 -39.27
C LEU A 237 0.86 -9.96 -40.11
N TYR A 238 1.30 -10.77 -41.06
CA TYR A 238 2.50 -10.51 -41.85
C TYR A 238 2.22 -9.68 -43.10
N GLU A 239 0.97 -9.68 -43.57
CA GLU A 239 0.53 -8.87 -44.71
C GLU A 239 -0.34 -7.69 -44.26
N PRO A 240 0.21 -6.46 -44.18
CA PRO A 240 -0.53 -5.30 -43.66
C PRO A 240 -1.79 -4.95 -44.47
N LYS A 241 -1.90 -5.41 -45.72
CA LYS A 241 -3.07 -5.18 -46.58
C LYS A 241 -4.26 -6.08 -46.24
N ASN A 242 -4.01 -7.24 -45.65
CA ASN A 242 -5.03 -8.26 -45.32
C ASN A 242 -5.40 -8.27 -43.83
N GLN A 243 -4.98 -7.25 -43.09
CA GLN A 243 -5.29 -7.11 -41.66
C GLN A 243 -6.65 -6.44 -41.44
N ALA A 244 -7.51 -7.10 -40.69
CA ALA A 244 -8.73 -6.51 -40.16
C ALA A 244 -8.44 -5.89 -38.78
N LYS A 245 -8.81 -4.62 -38.60
CA LYS A 245 -8.64 -3.88 -37.34
C LYS A 245 -10.01 -3.62 -36.71
N GLU A 246 -10.23 -4.13 -35.50
CA GLU A 246 -11.41 -3.84 -34.68
C GLU A 246 -10.99 -2.92 -33.52
N VAL A 247 -11.63 -1.76 -33.39
CA VAL A 247 -11.30 -0.79 -32.35
C VAL A 247 -12.38 -0.80 -31.28
N VAL A 248 -11.98 -1.11 -30.05
CA VAL A 248 -12.82 -0.96 -28.86
C VAL A 248 -12.34 0.25 -28.06
N HIS A 249 -13.25 1.19 -27.82
CA HIS A 249 -12.95 2.47 -27.18
C HIS A 249 -13.96 2.75 -26.07
N TRP A 250 -13.45 2.84 -24.83
CA TRP A 250 -14.21 3.21 -23.65
C TRP A 250 -13.34 4.01 -22.68
N HIS A 251 -12.07 3.63 -22.56
CA HIS A 251 -11.11 4.38 -21.78
C HIS A 251 -10.84 5.75 -22.40
N PHE A 252 -10.95 6.79 -21.59
CA PHE A 252 -10.58 8.16 -21.90
C PHE A 252 -9.10 8.45 -21.62
N LEU A 253 -8.47 7.74 -20.68
CA LEU A 253 -7.03 7.92 -20.35
C LEU A 253 -6.14 6.82 -20.97
N PRO A 254 -4.81 6.99 -20.96
CA PRO A 254 -3.88 5.98 -21.47
C PRO A 254 -4.14 4.56 -20.96
N LEU A 255 -4.16 3.61 -21.90
CA LEU A 255 -4.36 2.20 -21.60
C LEU A 255 -3.01 1.53 -21.30
N LEU A 256 -2.87 0.93 -20.12
CA LEU A 256 -1.57 0.41 -19.65
C LEU A 256 -1.47 -1.10 -19.72
N ALA A 257 -2.60 -1.82 -19.69
CA ALA A 257 -2.63 -3.26 -19.73
C ALA A 257 -3.82 -3.77 -20.52
N VAL A 258 -3.56 -4.79 -21.33
CA VAL A 258 -4.54 -5.55 -22.08
C VAL A 258 -4.17 -7.02 -21.96
N CYS A 259 -5.15 -7.91 -21.82
CA CYS A 259 -4.92 -9.34 -21.72
C CYS A 259 -6.12 -10.11 -22.29
N PHE A 260 -5.86 -11.14 -23.09
CA PHE A 260 -6.89 -12.08 -23.52
C PHE A 260 -7.12 -13.13 -22.43
N THR A 261 -8.35 -13.65 -22.36
CA THR A 261 -8.60 -14.92 -21.67
C THR A 261 -7.93 -16.08 -22.39
N ASN A 262 -7.63 -17.17 -21.69
CA ASN A 262 -7.00 -18.37 -22.28
C ASN A 262 -7.80 -18.95 -23.46
N SER A 263 -9.14 -18.83 -23.42
CA SER A 263 -10.04 -19.23 -24.51
C SER A 263 -10.15 -18.24 -25.68
N GLY A 264 -9.57 -17.04 -25.56
CA GLY A 264 -9.68 -15.97 -26.56
C GLY A 264 -11.05 -15.29 -26.69
N SER A 265 -12.04 -15.71 -25.90
CA SER A 265 -13.42 -15.21 -26.03
C SER A 265 -13.66 -13.83 -25.40
N TYR A 266 -12.81 -13.43 -24.45
CA TYR A 266 -12.88 -12.11 -23.84
C TYR A 266 -11.54 -11.41 -23.88
N LEU A 267 -11.60 -10.09 -23.97
CA LEU A 267 -10.47 -9.18 -23.78
C LEU A 267 -10.70 -8.38 -22.52
N ILE A 268 -9.68 -8.29 -21.69
CA ILE A 268 -9.70 -7.51 -20.46
C ILE A 268 -8.74 -6.34 -20.64
N SER A 269 -9.23 -5.13 -20.38
CA SER A 269 -8.45 -3.90 -20.50
C SER A 269 -8.47 -3.10 -19.21
N GLY A 270 -7.36 -2.43 -18.90
CA GLY A 270 -7.24 -1.56 -17.73
C GLY A 270 -6.10 -0.56 -17.89
N GLY A 271 -6.24 0.58 -17.23
CA GLY A 271 -5.23 1.64 -17.33
C GLY A 271 -5.33 2.67 -16.22
N MET A 272 -5.11 3.92 -16.60
CA MET A 272 -5.00 5.03 -15.65
C MET A 272 -6.32 5.41 -14.95
N GLU A 273 -7.47 5.04 -15.51
CA GLU A 273 -8.78 5.38 -14.96
C GLU A 273 -9.16 4.59 -13.70
N LYS A 274 -8.28 3.68 -13.25
CA LYS A 274 -8.53 2.81 -12.10
C LYS A 274 -9.80 1.96 -12.29
N VAL A 275 -10.06 1.53 -13.53
CA VAL A 275 -11.20 0.68 -13.93
C VAL A 275 -10.70 -0.49 -14.77
N LEU A 276 -11.25 -1.66 -14.53
CA LEU A 276 -11.08 -2.85 -15.37
C LEU A 276 -12.34 -3.04 -16.23
N VAL A 277 -12.18 -3.31 -17.53
CA VAL A 277 -13.29 -3.55 -18.46
C VAL A 277 -13.16 -4.93 -19.10
N LYS A 278 -14.25 -5.68 -19.14
CA LYS A 278 -14.41 -6.96 -19.86
C LYS A 278 -15.11 -6.70 -21.18
N TRP A 279 -14.45 -7.05 -22.27
CA TRP A 279 -14.98 -7.02 -23.62
C TRP A 279 -15.28 -8.44 -24.09
N THR A 280 -16.47 -8.65 -24.63
CA THR A 280 -16.87 -9.88 -25.32
C THR A 280 -16.39 -9.84 -26.77
N LEU A 281 -15.66 -10.86 -27.21
CA LEU A 281 -15.11 -10.96 -28.57
C LEU A 281 -15.48 -12.29 -29.24
N GLY A 282 -15.19 -12.40 -30.54
CA GLY A 282 -15.24 -13.65 -31.29
C GLY A 282 -16.66 -14.18 -31.54
N HIS A 283 -16.87 -15.49 -31.32
CA HIS A 283 -18.17 -16.17 -31.54
C HIS A 283 -19.32 -15.61 -30.68
N LEU A 284 -19.00 -14.86 -29.63
CA LEU A 284 -19.95 -14.16 -28.78
C LEU A 284 -20.24 -12.73 -29.25
N ALA A 285 -19.85 -12.34 -30.47
CA ALA A 285 -20.08 -11.00 -31.03
C ALA A 285 -21.56 -10.57 -31.04
N ASN A 286 -22.50 -11.52 -31.07
CA ASN A 286 -23.93 -11.21 -30.93
C ASN A 286 -24.30 -10.58 -29.57
N LYS A 287 -23.42 -10.74 -28.56
CA LYS A 287 -23.49 -10.09 -27.24
C LYS A 287 -22.44 -8.98 -27.07
N ALA A 288 -21.84 -8.47 -28.15
CA ALA A 288 -20.77 -7.46 -28.13
C ALA A 288 -21.10 -6.17 -27.35
N GLY A 289 -22.39 -5.92 -27.07
CA GLY A 289 -22.86 -4.81 -26.24
C GLY A 289 -22.78 -5.05 -24.72
N GLU A 290 -22.64 -6.30 -24.27
CA GLU A 290 -22.55 -6.63 -22.83
C GLU A 290 -21.14 -6.37 -22.31
N LYS A 291 -20.97 -5.25 -21.60
CA LYS A 291 -19.72 -4.86 -20.95
C LYS A 291 -19.85 -4.99 -19.45
N ASN A 292 -18.89 -5.67 -18.83
CA ASN A 292 -18.78 -5.72 -17.38
C ASN A 292 -17.54 -4.95 -16.94
N PHE A 293 -17.62 -4.25 -15.81
CA PHE A 293 -16.52 -3.43 -15.32
C PHE A 293 -16.35 -3.54 -13.81
N ILE A 294 -15.10 -3.40 -13.35
CA ILE A 294 -14.75 -3.19 -11.94
C ILE A 294 -14.30 -1.74 -11.80
N PRO A 295 -15.16 -0.84 -11.30
CA PRO A 295 -14.80 0.57 -11.12
C PRO A 295 -14.03 0.79 -9.81
N ARG A 296 -13.36 1.95 -9.70
CA ARG A 296 -12.74 2.46 -8.46
C ARG A 296 -11.71 1.51 -7.83
N LEU A 297 -10.84 0.93 -8.66
CA LEU A 297 -9.67 0.22 -8.17
C LEU A 297 -8.78 1.17 -7.34
N PRO A 298 -8.06 0.65 -6.34
CA PRO A 298 -7.30 1.50 -5.41
C PRO A 298 -6.05 2.15 -6.02
N GLY A 299 -5.66 1.78 -7.24
CA GLY A 299 -4.53 2.35 -7.99
C GLY A 299 -4.70 2.19 -9.51
N HIS A 300 -3.76 2.71 -10.28
CA HIS A 300 -3.74 2.56 -11.74
C HIS A 300 -3.39 1.12 -12.10
N VAL A 301 -4.07 0.54 -13.09
CA VAL A 301 -3.81 -0.83 -13.54
C VAL A 301 -2.50 -0.87 -14.34
N ARG A 302 -1.56 -1.72 -13.93
CA ARG A 302 -0.26 -1.87 -14.60
C ARG A 302 -0.14 -3.17 -15.38
N PHE A 303 -0.54 -4.29 -14.76
CA PHE A 303 -0.54 -5.59 -15.40
C PHE A 303 -1.84 -6.31 -15.10
N ILE A 304 -2.29 -7.10 -16.08
CA ILE A 304 -3.46 -7.96 -15.97
C ILE A 304 -3.00 -9.36 -16.34
N SER A 305 -3.39 -10.33 -15.54
CA SER A 305 -3.15 -11.74 -15.82
C SER A 305 -4.42 -12.51 -15.52
N VAL A 306 -4.73 -13.49 -16.36
CA VAL A 306 -6.04 -14.13 -16.39
C VAL A 306 -5.86 -15.63 -16.34
N ASN A 307 -6.64 -16.26 -15.48
CA ASN A 307 -6.89 -17.69 -15.46
C ASN A 307 -8.37 -17.94 -15.82
N ASP A 308 -8.76 -19.20 -15.98
CA ASP A 308 -10.13 -19.59 -16.33
C ASP A 308 -11.15 -19.14 -15.28
N THR A 309 -10.74 -19.04 -14.01
CA THR A 309 -11.60 -18.70 -12.87
C THR A 309 -11.37 -17.29 -12.31
N HIS A 310 -10.11 -16.84 -12.27
CA HIS A 310 -9.68 -15.63 -11.58
C HIS A 310 -8.86 -14.70 -12.48
N ILE A 311 -8.83 -13.42 -12.12
CA ILE A 311 -8.08 -12.35 -12.77
C ILE A 311 -7.20 -11.70 -11.70
N ALA A 312 -5.90 -11.63 -11.94
CA ALA A 312 -4.94 -10.93 -11.09
C ALA A 312 -4.62 -9.57 -11.71
N ILE A 313 -4.78 -8.51 -10.91
CA ILE A 313 -4.62 -7.13 -11.35
C ILE A 313 -3.53 -6.49 -10.50
N THR A 314 -2.43 -6.11 -11.12
CA THR A 314 -1.35 -5.40 -10.44
C THR A 314 -1.57 -3.90 -10.53
N LEU A 315 -1.54 -3.22 -9.40
CA LEU A 315 -1.89 -1.81 -9.28
C LEU A 315 -0.69 -0.97 -8.86
N SER A 316 -0.69 0.32 -9.20
CA SER A 316 0.41 1.25 -8.89
C SER A 316 0.67 1.47 -7.39
N ASN A 317 -0.27 1.10 -6.50
CA ASN A 317 -0.19 1.30 -5.05
C ASN A 317 0.40 0.09 -4.30
N ASN A 318 1.36 -0.61 -4.91
CA ASN A 318 1.99 -1.82 -4.35
C ASN A 318 0.99 -2.90 -3.92
N SER A 319 -0.08 -3.09 -4.68
CA SER A 319 -1.12 -4.07 -4.39
C SER A 319 -1.50 -4.90 -5.61
N VAL A 320 -1.90 -6.14 -5.34
CA VAL A 320 -2.43 -7.07 -6.35
C VAL A 320 -3.86 -7.44 -5.96
N VAL A 321 -4.82 -7.02 -6.78
CA VAL A 321 -6.24 -7.31 -6.58
C VAL A 321 -6.57 -8.59 -7.35
N ILE A 322 -7.17 -9.55 -6.65
CA ILE A 322 -7.69 -10.77 -7.26
C ILE A 322 -9.20 -10.59 -7.46
N ALA A 323 -9.63 -10.69 -8.70
CA ALA A 323 -11.02 -10.68 -9.09
C ALA A 323 -11.43 -12.04 -9.66
N SER A 324 -12.73 -12.32 -9.63
CA SER A 324 -13.34 -13.45 -10.30
C SER A 324 -13.70 -13.07 -11.75
N MET A 325 -13.81 -14.06 -12.62
CA MET A 325 -14.22 -13.87 -14.03
C MET A 325 -15.57 -13.13 -14.26
N PRO A 326 -16.58 -13.21 -13.37
CA PRO A 326 -17.76 -12.33 -13.43
C PRO A 326 -17.52 -10.89 -12.94
N MET A 327 -16.27 -10.44 -12.84
CA MET A 327 -15.87 -9.07 -12.46
C MET A 327 -16.28 -8.69 -11.03
N ARG A 328 -16.06 -9.59 -10.06
CA ARG A 328 -16.17 -9.28 -8.63
C ARG A 328 -14.83 -9.44 -7.94
N VAL A 329 -14.44 -8.46 -7.12
CA VAL A 329 -13.22 -8.54 -6.30
C VAL A 329 -13.40 -9.62 -5.23
N VAL A 330 -12.48 -10.57 -5.19
CA VAL A 330 -12.44 -11.66 -4.20
C VAL A 330 -11.55 -11.27 -3.05
N SER A 331 -10.33 -10.82 -3.35
CA SER A 331 -9.32 -10.51 -2.34
C SER A 331 -8.26 -9.53 -2.85
N THR A 332 -7.40 -9.06 -1.95
CA THR A 332 -6.30 -8.13 -2.29
C THR A 332 -5.06 -8.49 -1.49
N ILE A 333 -3.96 -8.71 -2.20
CA ILE A 333 -2.63 -8.88 -1.62
C ILE A 333 -2.01 -7.48 -1.55
N LEU A 334 -1.61 -7.07 -0.35
CA LEU A 334 -1.13 -5.72 -0.09
C LEU A 334 0.20 -5.76 0.66
N GLU A 335 1.21 -5.08 0.10
CA GLU A 335 2.48 -4.83 0.76
C GLU A 335 2.66 -3.32 1.03
N CYS A 336 3.53 -2.99 1.99
CA CYS A 336 3.89 -1.58 2.25
C CYS A 336 4.62 -0.97 1.05
N GLY A 337 4.47 0.33 0.83
CA GLY A 337 5.23 1.05 -0.20
C GLY A 337 4.41 1.62 -1.37
N GLY A 338 3.08 1.51 -1.31
CA GLY A 338 2.13 2.08 -2.27
C GLY A 338 1.91 3.59 -2.17
N LEU A 339 2.96 4.36 -1.82
CA LEU A 339 2.84 5.80 -1.57
C LEU A 339 2.53 6.59 -2.84
N SER A 340 1.67 7.59 -2.70
CA SER A 340 1.49 8.61 -3.72
C SER A 340 2.74 9.46 -3.90
N THR A 341 2.85 10.06 -5.08
CA THR A 341 3.92 11.01 -5.44
C THR A 341 3.94 12.21 -4.51
N THR A 342 2.76 12.67 -4.13
CA THR A 342 2.55 13.82 -3.25
C THR A 342 3.05 13.56 -1.83
N THR A 343 2.77 12.37 -1.28
CA THR A 343 3.26 11.99 0.05
C THR A 343 4.79 11.91 0.09
N ARG A 344 5.42 11.39 -0.98
CA ARG A 344 6.89 11.35 -1.10
C ARG A 344 7.50 12.75 -1.12
N ALA A 345 6.80 13.74 -1.69
CA ALA A 345 7.28 15.12 -1.75
C ALA A 345 7.15 15.86 -0.40
N PHE A 346 6.06 15.66 0.34
CA PHE A 346 5.87 16.30 1.66
C PHE A 346 6.68 15.63 2.78
N GLY A 347 7.08 14.38 2.59
CA GLY A 347 7.76 13.55 3.58
C GLY A 347 6.81 12.53 4.20
N THR A 348 7.36 11.37 4.51
CA THR A 348 6.59 10.19 4.89
C THR A 348 6.57 9.98 6.38
N PRO A 349 5.41 9.99 7.07
CA PRO A 349 5.38 9.76 8.51
C PRO A 349 5.56 8.26 8.86
N LEU A 350 6.46 7.96 9.78
CA LEU A 350 6.65 6.66 10.41
C LEU A 350 6.37 6.79 11.90
N VAL A 351 5.38 6.04 12.40
CA VAL A 351 5.03 6.03 13.83
C VAL A 351 4.81 4.59 14.29
N TYR A 352 5.23 4.26 15.50
CA TYR A 352 4.98 2.95 16.11
C TYR A 352 3.83 3.07 17.11
N ASP A 353 2.80 2.24 16.93
CA ASP A 353 1.69 2.14 17.86
C ASP A 353 1.97 1.03 18.88
N SER A 354 2.12 1.45 20.15
CA SER A 354 2.40 0.55 21.26
C SER A 354 1.23 -0.40 21.58
N ARG A 355 -0.01 0.01 21.29
CA ARG A 355 -1.22 -0.79 21.57
C ARG A 355 -1.37 -1.94 20.58
N SER A 356 -1.34 -1.62 19.29
CA SER A 356 -1.47 -2.62 18.22
C SER A 356 -0.16 -3.35 17.91
N LYS A 357 0.97 -2.90 18.48
CA LYS A 357 2.34 -3.36 18.18
C LYS A 357 2.68 -3.28 16.68
N CYS A 358 2.06 -2.35 15.97
CA CYS A 358 2.20 -2.17 14.52
C CYS A 358 2.90 -0.85 14.19
N LEU A 359 3.48 -0.80 13.00
CA LEU A 359 3.95 0.43 12.38
C LEU A 359 2.80 1.08 11.63
N ILE A 360 2.60 2.37 11.86
CA ILE A 360 1.74 3.22 11.04
C ILE A 360 2.62 3.84 9.97
N VAL A 361 2.29 3.53 8.72
CA VAL A 361 2.99 4.03 7.52
C VAL A 361 1.97 4.61 6.55
N PRO A 362 2.35 5.58 5.72
CA PRO A 362 1.50 6.04 4.61
C PRO A 362 1.22 4.91 3.62
N GLY A 363 -0.03 4.83 3.17
CA GLY A 363 -0.49 3.87 2.16
C GLY A 363 -0.79 4.55 0.82
N ARG A 364 -1.91 4.14 0.20
CA ARG A 364 -2.49 4.84 -0.95
C ARG A 364 -2.90 6.26 -0.57
N THR A 365 -3.09 7.14 -1.55
CA THR A 365 -3.47 8.55 -1.35
C THR A 365 -4.53 8.74 -0.25
N GLY A 366 -4.20 9.48 0.80
CA GLY A 366 -5.11 9.79 1.90
C GLY A 366 -5.34 8.66 2.91
N PHE A 367 -4.67 7.52 2.77
CA PHE A 367 -4.78 6.37 3.68
C PHE A 367 -3.51 6.16 4.51
N LEU A 368 -3.70 5.68 5.74
CA LEU A 368 -2.63 5.14 6.59
C LEU A 368 -2.76 3.63 6.70
N GLN A 369 -1.64 2.94 6.65
CA GLN A 369 -1.51 1.50 6.79
C GLN A 369 -0.99 1.14 8.18
N LEU A 370 -1.67 0.22 8.86
CA LEU A 370 -1.12 -0.46 10.03
C LEU A 370 -0.43 -1.74 9.59
N TYR A 371 0.89 -1.73 9.61
CA TYR A 371 1.73 -2.85 9.23
C TYR A 371 2.27 -3.57 10.47
N SER A 372 1.97 -4.86 10.58
CA SER A 372 2.50 -5.72 11.63
C SER A 372 3.82 -6.32 11.21
N THR A 373 4.87 -6.05 11.98
CA THR A 373 6.22 -6.57 11.73
C THR A 373 6.40 -8.03 12.16
N SER A 374 5.51 -8.55 13.00
CA SER A 374 5.50 -9.97 13.42
C SER A 374 4.93 -10.87 12.32
N VAL A 375 3.81 -10.43 11.72
CA VAL A 375 3.07 -11.19 10.69
C VAL A 375 3.57 -10.86 9.27
N ASP A 376 4.30 -9.74 9.11
CA ASP A 376 4.75 -9.22 7.80
C ASP A 376 3.56 -8.96 6.85
N LYS A 377 2.50 -8.35 7.40
CA LYS A 377 1.27 -8.02 6.67
C LYS A 377 0.69 -6.67 7.10
N VAL A 378 0.02 -6.01 6.16
CA VAL A 378 -0.83 -4.85 6.45
C VAL A 378 -2.13 -5.34 7.06
N LEU A 379 -2.39 -5.00 8.32
CA LEU A 379 -3.60 -5.39 9.04
C LEU A 379 -4.80 -4.51 8.69
N TYR A 380 -4.58 -3.20 8.60
CA TYR A 380 -5.66 -2.22 8.35
C TYR A 380 -5.21 -1.12 7.41
N ASN A 381 -6.12 -0.69 6.53
CA ASN A 381 -6.04 0.57 5.80
C ASN A 381 -7.06 1.54 6.40
N ILE A 382 -6.58 2.59 7.04
CA ILE A 382 -7.43 3.65 7.61
C ILE A 382 -7.57 4.75 6.57
N ASP A 383 -8.80 5.04 6.15
CA ASP A 383 -9.12 6.24 5.37
C ASP A 383 -9.03 7.45 6.29
N ILE A 384 -8.03 8.30 6.07
CA ILE A 384 -7.85 9.51 6.89
C ILE A 384 -8.59 10.67 6.25
N THR A 385 -8.44 10.88 4.95
CA THR A 385 -9.03 12.04 4.27
C THR A 385 -10.55 11.93 4.14
N GLU A 386 -11.09 10.71 3.99
CA GLU A 386 -12.52 10.43 3.74
C GLU A 386 -13.05 11.19 2.51
N LYS A 387 -12.18 11.44 1.53
CA LYS A 387 -12.49 12.15 0.29
C LYS A 387 -12.46 11.20 -0.90
N ASN A 388 -13.30 11.51 -1.89
CA ASN A 388 -13.19 10.84 -3.18
C ASN A 388 -11.90 11.27 -3.88
N ASN A 389 -11.22 10.31 -4.50
CA ASN A 389 -10.09 10.58 -5.38
C ASN A 389 -10.49 11.50 -6.53
N ILE A 390 -9.62 12.45 -6.86
CA ILE A 390 -9.83 13.35 -7.98
C ILE A 390 -9.49 12.56 -9.26
N PRO A 391 -10.41 12.45 -10.22
CA PRO A 391 -10.12 11.71 -11.45
C PRO A 391 -9.00 12.41 -12.22
N SER A 392 -8.05 11.62 -12.72
CA SER A 392 -7.03 12.13 -13.64
C SER A 392 -7.71 12.66 -14.90
N GLU A 393 -7.25 13.81 -15.39
CA GLU A 393 -7.74 14.42 -16.62
C GLU A 393 -6.68 14.32 -17.72
N ARG A 394 -7.09 14.46 -18.99
CA ARG A 394 -6.15 14.41 -20.12
C ARG A 394 -5.09 15.52 -20.03
N GLN A 395 -5.46 16.68 -19.50
CA GLN A 395 -4.55 17.82 -19.32
C GLN A 395 -3.66 17.65 -18.08
N ASN A 396 -4.17 17.00 -17.05
CA ASN A 396 -3.45 16.73 -15.82
C ASN A 396 -3.63 15.26 -15.40
N LEU A 397 -2.67 14.43 -15.82
CA LEU A 397 -2.67 13.00 -15.55
C LEU A 397 -2.45 12.66 -14.07
N LEU A 398 -1.82 13.56 -13.30
CA LEU A 398 -1.52 13.40 -11.88
C LEU A 398 -2.07 14.60 -11.10
N PRO A 399 -3.39 14.68 -10.87
CA PRO A 399 -3.95 15.72 -10.03
C PRO A 399 -3.38 15.62 -8.61
N LEU A 400 -3.10 16.77 -8.00
CA LEU A 400 -2.67 16.83 -6.62
C LEU A 400 -3.86 16.55 -5.70
N GLU A 401 -3.84 15.38 -5.05
CA GLU A 401 -4.86 14.96 -4.07
C GLU A 401 -4.47 15.40 -2.65
N THR A 402 -5.45 15.42 -1.72
CA THR A 402 -5.17 15.69 -0.30
C THR A 402 -4.39 14.52 0.30
N GLU A 403 -3.27 14.80 0.95
CA GLU A 403 -2.43 13.79 1.58
C GLU A 403 -2.23 14.03 3.07
N VAL A 404 -1.87 12.95 3.76
CA VAL A 404 -1.49 12.99 5.18
C VAL A 404 -0.02 13.38 5.30
N THR A 405 0.27 14.53 5.91
CA THR A 405 1.64 15.06 6.04
C THR A 405 2.28 14.65 7.36
N CYS A 406 1.55 14.82 8.47
CA CYS A 406 2.05 14.54 9.81
C CYS A 406 1.12 13.57 10.55
N VAL A 407 1.74 12.67 11.34
CA VAL A 407 1.04 11.71 12.19
C VAL A 407 1.71 11.66 13.55
N ALA A 408 0.92 11.61 14.63
CA ALA A 408 1.40 11.37 15.98
C ALA A 408 0.44 10.45 16.73
N VAL A 409 1.00 9.51 17.51
CA VAL A 409 0.25 8.59 18.37
C VAL A 409 0.62 8.84 19.83
N SER A 410 -0.39 8.74 20.69
CA SER A 410 -0.22 8.88 22.14
C SER A 410 0.52 7.68 22.71
N GLY A 411 1.23 7.85 23.83
CA GLY A 411 2.07 6.75 24.34
C GLY A 411 1.30 5.49 24.78
N ASN A 412 0.02 5.65 25.12
CA ASN A 412 -0.92 4.57 25.43
C ASN A 412 -1.73 4.06 24.20
N GLY A 413 -1.48 4.61 23.01
CA GLY A 413 -2.21 4.30 21.78
C GLY A 413 -3.71 4.63 21.86
N ALA A 414 -4.14 5.52 22.75
CA ALA A 414 -5.56 5.87 22.90
C ALA A 414 -6.04 6.90 21.88
N TRP A 415 -5.13 7.77 21.45
CA TRP A 415 -5.35 8.84 20.49
C TRP A 415 -4.31 8.82 19.39
N LEU A 416 -4.78 9.05 18.17
CA LEU A 416 -4.01 9.28 16.96
C LEU A 416 -4.38 10.67 16.43
N VAL A 417 -3.40 11.47 16.05
CA VAL A 417 -3.58 12.80 15.48
C VAL A 417 -2.95 12.82 14.10
N THR A 418 -3.68 13.29 13.11
CA THR A 418 -3.24 13.36 11.72
C THR A 418 -3.46 14.77 11.18
N SER A 419 -2.54 15.25 10.36
CA SER A 419 -2.72 16.46 9.56
C SER A 419 -2.77 16.10 8.08
N GLU A 420 -3.72 16.71 7.38
CA GLU A 420 -3.94 16.59 5.96
C GLU A 420 -3.67 17.92 5.27
N TYR A 421 -3.06 17.86 4.09
CA TYR A 421 -2.72 19.05 3.33
C TYR A 421 -2.84 18.83 1.81
N ARG A 422 -3.35 19.85 1.10
CA ARG A 422 -3.37 19.96 -0.36
C ARG A 422 -3.17 21.42 -0.76
N ASN A 423 -2.20 21.70 -1.61
CA ASN A 423 -2.04 23.02 -2.22
C ASN A 423 -1.42 22.87 -3.62
N ASP A 424 -2.21 23.18 -4.66
CA ASP A 424 -1.85 23.04 -6.08
C ASP A 424 -1.47 24.37 -6.74
N GLY A 425 -1.37 25.47 -5.97
CA GLY A 425 -1.03 26.79 -6.51
C GLY A 425 -2.20 27.54 -7.17
N VAL A 426 -3.33 26.86 -7.41
CA VAL A 426 -4.42 27.33 -8.27
C VAL A 426 -5.73 27.36 -7.49
N ASN A 427 -6.07 26.27 -6.80
CA ASN A 427 -7.29 26.10 -6.03
C ASN A 427 -7.09 26.50 -4.56
N TYR A 428 -8.21 26.60 -3.85
CA TYR A 428 -8.20 26.86 -2.41
C TYR A 428 -7.43 25.75 -1.67
N PRO A 429 -6.43 26.09 -0.83
CA PRO A 429 -5.67 25.09 -0.10
C PRO A 429 -6.55 24.37 0.93
N GLU A 430 -6.40 23.05 1.01
CA GLU A 430 -7.16 22.23 1.94
C GLU A 430 -6.24 21.77 3.06
N GLU A 431 -6.58 22.15 4.29
CA GLU A 431 -5.79 21.82 5.47
C GLU A 431 -6.73 21.41 6.60
N ASN A 432 -6.55 20.19 7.11
CA ASN A 432 -7.35 19.64 8.21
C ASN A 432 -6.47 18.99 9.27
N LEU A 433 -6.83 19.18 10.53
CA LEU A 433 -6.26 18.46 11.67
C LEU A 433 -7.34 17.55 12.28
N LYS A 434 -7.11 16.24 12.28
CA LYS A 434 -8.05 15.24 12.77
C LYS A 434 -7.53 14.53 14.02
N PHE A 435 -8.41 14.36 14.99
CA PHE A 435 -8.18 13.61 16.22
C PHE A 435 -9.02 12.34 16.20
N TRP A 436 -8.34 11.21 16.30
CA TRP A 436 -8.92 9.88 16.24
C TRP A 436 -8.79 9.18 17.60
N ALA A 437 -9.91 8.68 18.12
CA ALA A 437 -9.93 7.88 19.34
C ALA A 437 -9.78 6.40 18.97
N ALA A 438 -9.04 5.64 19.77
CA ALA A 438 -8.91 4.20 19.58
C ALA A 438 -10.24 3.49 19.82
N ASP A 439 -10.60 2.57 18.92
CA ASP A 439 -11.82 1.76 18.97
C ASP A 439 -11.43 0.28 18.88
N THR A 440 -12.22 -0.60 19.51
CA THR A 440 -11.97 -2.05 19.59
C THR A 440 -12.85 -2.86 18.64
N ASN A 441 -13.87 -2.26 18.01
CA ASN A 441 -14.94 -3.04 17.37
C ASN A 441 -14.68 -3.36 15.89
N THR A 442 -14.28 -2.38 15.06
CA THR A 442 -14.20 -2.56 13.59
C THR A 442 -12.96 -1.94 12.95
N THR A 443 -12.64 -0.69 13.31
CA THR A 443 -11.42 0.00 12.91
C THR A 443 -10.60 0.32 14.15
N PRO A 444 -9.25 0.31 14.07
CA PRO A 444 -8.41 0.58 15.24
C PRO A 444 -8.60 2.00 15.78
N TYR A 445 -9.00 2.93 14.91
CA TYR A 445 -9.21 4.34 15.22
C TYR A 445 -10.53 4.81 14.62
N ARG A 446 -11.22 5.71 15.33
CA ARG A 446 -12.47 6.35 14.93
C ARG A 446 -12.36 7.87 15.07
N LEU A 447 -12.79 8.60 14.04
CA LEU A 447 -12.75 10.06 14.05
C LEU A 447 -13.61 10.63 15.19
N ASN A 448 -13.01 11.51 15.99
CA ASN A 448 -13.68 12.20 17.09
C ASN A 448 -13.88 13.69 16.79
N THR A 449 -12.80 14.39 16.44
CA THR A 449 -12.81 15.84 16.17
C THR A 449 -12.04 16.12 14.88
N CYS A 450 -12.62 16.95 14.00
CA CYS A 450 -11.97 17.48 12.81
C CYS A 450 -11.93 19.00 12.91
N VAL A 451 -10.74 19.58 12.74
CA VAL A 451 -10.51 21.02 12.75
C VAL A 451 -10.02 21.43 11.37
N ASN A 452 -10.84 22.22 10.68
CA ASN A 452 -10.50 22.73 9.36
C ASN A 452 -9.64 24.00 9.53
N LEU A 453 -8.67 24.19 8.63
CA LEU A 453 -7.78 25.35 8.59
C LEU A 453 -7.09 25.61 9.94
N SER A 454 -6.54 24.56 10.54
CA SER A 454 -5.90 24.60 11.85
C SER A 454 -4.70 25.54 11.89
N HIS A 455 -4.04 25.81 10.76
CA HIS A 455 -2.99 26.83 10.58
C HIS A 455 -3.34 27.84 9.46
N GLY A 456 -4.64 28.01 9.16
CA GLY A 456 -5.10 29.00 8.18
C GLY A 456 -4.79 28.63 6.73
N GLY A 457 -4.72 27.33 6.41
CA GLY A 457 -4.40 26.84 5.05
C GLY A 457 -2.91 26.64 4.79
N CYS A 458 -2.07 26.79 5.83
CA CYS A 458 -0.63 26.53 5.80
C CYS A 458 -0.33 25.08 6.22
N ASN A 459 0.74 24.48 5.68
CA ASN A 459 1.11 23.10 6.00
C ASN A 459 1.55 22.95 7.47
N VAL A 460 1.10 21.88 8.13
CA VAL A 460 1.56 21.48 9.47
C VAL A 460 2.88 20.71 9.34
N LEU A 461 3.92 21.19 10.00
CA LEU A 461 5.29 20.65 9.91
C LEU A 461 5.59 19.60 10.98
N SER A 462 5.02 19.75 12.18
CA SER A 462 5.28 18.83 13.28
C SER A 462 4.09 18.73 14.23
N ILE A 463 3.85 17.52 14.72
CA ILE A 463 2.83 17.23 15.73
C ILE A 463 3.50 16.51 16.90
N ALA A 464 3.29 17.00 18.11
CA ALA A 464 3.71 16.35 19.34
C ALA A 464 2.49 16.11 20.23
N LEU A 465 2.30 14.87 20.68
CA LEU A 465 1.20 14.49 21.54
C LEU A 465 1.74 14.01 22.89
N ASN A 466 1.09 14.42 23.98
CA ASN A 466 1.46 13.96 25.32
C ASN A 466 1.25 12.44 25.45
N ASN A 467 2.07 11.77 26.26
CA ASN A 467 1.99 10.33 26.52
C ASN A 467 0.62 9.89 27.07
N LYS A 468 -0.02 10.73 27.91
CA LYS A 468 -1.38 10.48 28.42
C LYS A 468 -2.48 10.74 27.39
N GLY A 469 -2.17 11.49 26.33
CA GLY A 469 -3.08 11.89 25.27
C GLY A 469 -3.94 13.12 25.58
N GLU A 470 -3.69 13.88 26.64
CA GLU A 470 -4.54 15.01 27.08
C GLU A 470 -4.30 16.32 26.30
N PHE A 471 -3.06 16.55 25.86
CA PHE A 471 -2.61 17.76 25.17
C PHE A 471 -1.82 17.41 23.91
N CYS A 472 -2.00 18.21 22.86
CA CYS A 472 -1.32 18.09 21.58
C CYS A 472 -0.79 19.46 21.16
N VAL A 473 0.38 19.51 20.53
CA VAL A 473 0.96 20.74 19.98
C VAL A 473 1.26 20.54 18.51
N THR A 474 0.88 21.51 17.69
CA THR A 474 1.13 21.53 16.25
C THR A 474 1.96 22.74 15.87
N SER A 475 2.95 22.59 15.01
CA SER A 475 3.67 23.71 14.36
C SER A 475 3.34 23.77 12.88
N GLY A 476 3.14 24.97 12.34
CA GLY A 476 2.84 25.19 10.93
C GLY A 476 3.86 26.07 10.21
N THR A 477 3.75 26.12 8.89
CA THR A 477 4.50 27.10 8.06
C THR A 477 4.03 28.55 8.26
N ASP A 478 2.95 28.76 9.04
CA ASP A 478 2.43 30.07 9.46
C ASP A 478 3.25 30.74 10.58
N GLU A 479 4.43 30.19 10.89
CA GLU A 479 5.34 30.63 11.97
C GLU A 479 4.68 30.65 13.36
N LYS A 480 3.58 29.90 13.54
CA LYS A 480 2.89 29.71 14.81
C LYS A 480 2.87 28.25 15.22
N PHE A 481 2.93 28.01 16.53
CA PHE A 481 2.52 26.71 17.08
C PHE A 481 1.22 26.88 17.87
N ARG A 482 0.38 25.85 17.85
CA ARG A 482 -0.91 25.84 18.52
C ARG A 482 -0.98 24.72 19.53
N ILE A 483 -1.60 25.00 20.67
CA ILE A 483 -1.81 24.04 21.74
C ILE A 483 -3.28 23.60 21.71
N TRP A 484 -3.50 22.31 21.63
CA TRP A 484 -4.81 21.66 21.62
C TRP A 484 -4.98 20.84 22.88
N ALA A 485 -6.16 20.90 23.49
CA ALA A 485 -6.49 20.13 24.68
C ALA A 485 -7.84 19.44 24.55
N GLN A 486 -7.96 18.33 25.27
CA GLN A 486 -9.25 17.68 25.45
C GLN A 486 -10.18 18.54 26.30
N HIS A 487 -11.40 18.69 25.81
CA HIS A 487 -12.50 19.34 26.48
C HIS A 487 -13.60 18.31 26.72
N HIS A 488 -13.91 18.09 28.00
CA HIS A 488 -14.99 17.21 28.41
C HIS A 488 -16.29 18.03 28.54
N SER A 489 -17.25 17.76 27.65
CA SER A 489 -18.59 18.32 27.75
C SER A 489 -19.55 17.29 28.36
N LEU A 490 -20.30 17.72 29.38
CA LEU A 490 -21.35 16.94 30.05
C LEU A 490 -22.71 17.27 29.42
N ASP A 491 -22.98 16.73 28.23
CA ASP A 491 -24.31 16.85 27.62
C ASP A 491 -25.20 15.65 28.00
N ARG A 492 -26.26 15.95 28.77
CA ARG A 492 -27.53 15.25 29.04
C ARG A 492 -27.63 13.71 29.14
N ASN A 493 -26.53 12.95 29.11
CA ASN A 493 -26.32 11.55 29.56
C ASN A 493 -25.11 10.85 28.87
N LYS A 494 -24.32 11.56 28.04
CA LYS A 494 -23.08 10.99 27.44
C LYS A 494 -21.90 11.92 27.69
N LYS A 495 -20.84 11.39 28.33
CA LYS A 495 -19.54 12.08 28.42
C LYS A 495 -18.98 12.21 27.00
N LYS A 496 -19.01 13.41 26.42
CA LYS A 496 -18.43 13.67 25.10
C LYS A 496 -17.07 14.32 25.27
N VAL A 497 -16.05 13.70 24.70
CA VAL A 497 -14.70 14.26 24.59
C VAL A 497 -14.59 14.94 23.23
N SER A 498 -14.16 16.19 23.20
CA SER A 498 -13.81 16.91 21.97
C SER A 498 -12.48 17.65 22.14
N TRP A 499 -11.80 17.94 21.05
CA TRP A 499 -10.54 18.69 21.08
C TRP A 499 -10.79 20.16 20.73
N LYS A 500 -10.15 21.07 21.47
CA LYS A 500 -10.23 22.53 21.22
C LYS A 500 -8.83 23.14 21.24
N CYS A 501 -8.64 24.17 20.41
CA CYS A 501 -7.46 25.02 20.47
C CYS A 501 -7.53 25.87 21.73
N LEU A 502 -6.51 25.80 22.59
CA LEU A 502 -6.38 26.64 23.77
C LEU A 502 -5.75 27.98 23.41
N THR A 503 -4.65 27.94 22.65
CA THR A 503 -3.88 29.14 22.31
C THR A 503 -3.05 28.92 21.04
N ALA A 504 -2.70 30.03 20.40
CA ALA A 504 -1.72 30.11 19.33
C ALA A 504 -0.56 30.99 19.80
N CYS A 505 0.65 30.44 19.74
CA CYS A 505 1.87 31.08 20.19
C CYS A 505 2.79 31.39 19.00
N TYR A 506 3.51 32.51 19.09
CA TYR A 506 4.44 32.98 18.07
C TYR A 506 5.69 33.60 18.71
N TYR A 507 6.79 33.59 17.99
CA TYR A 507 8.06 34.14 18.43
C TYR A 507 8.44 35.36 17.59
N SER A 508 8.50 36.54 18.23
CA SER A 508 8.78 37.89 17.69
C SER A 508 7.57 38.71 17.17
N SER A 509 7.58 39.99 17.53
CA SER A 509 6.53 40.99 17.30
C SER A 509 6.68 41.65 15.93
N GLY A 510 5.97 41.13 14.94
CA GLY A 510 5.76 41.79 13.66
C GLY A 510 4.47 41.24 13.08
N VAL A 511 3.35 41.87 13.39
CA VAL A 511 2.06 41.53 12.77
C VAL A 511 2.19 41.86 11.28
N ALA A 512 2.61 40.90 10.47
CA ALA A 512 2.20 40.83 9.09
C ALA A 512 0.87 40.05 9.11
N PRO A 513 -0.29 40.71 8.97
CA PRO A 513 -1.59 40.04 8.96
C PRO A 513 -1.83 39.25 7.66
N PHE A 514 -0.77 38.75 7.00
CA PHE A 514 -0.80 38.28 5.61
C PHE A 514 -0.19 36.88 5.38
N LEU A 515 -0.03 36.06 6.43
CA LEU A 515 0.60 34.73 6.34
C LEU A 515 -0.40 33.56 6.29
N ALA A 516 -1.55 33.76 5.66
CA ALA A 516 -2.12 32.63 4.94
C ALA A 516 -1.39 32.54 3.60
N ASP A 517 -1.28 31.33 3.02
CA ASP A 517 -0.67 31.14 1.70
C ASP A 517 -1.11 32.26 0.73
N PRO A 518 -0.21 32.83 -0.10
CA PRO A 518 -0.54 33.93 -1.01
C PRO A 518 -1.80 33.65 -1.82
N ILE A 519 -2.01 32.38 -2.16
CA ILE A 519 -3.19 31.83 -2.84
C ILE A 519 -4.46 32.06 -2.02
N LEU A 520 -4.47 31.72 -0.73
CA LEU A 520 -5.63 31.96 0.15
C LEU A 520 -5.97 33.45 0.21
N ASN A 521 -4.95 34.30 0.24
CA ASN A 521 -5.16 35.74 0.18
C ASN A 521 -5.72 36.13 -1.18
N ASN A 522 -5.19 35.65 -2.30
CA ASN A 522 -5.71 35.94 -3.64
C ASN A 522 -7.19 35.53 -3.80
N PHE A 523 -7.58 34.37 -3.26
CA PHE A 523 -8.99 33.94 -3.18
C PHE A 523 -9.86 34.88 -2.36
N LYS A 524 -9.39 35.33 -1.18
CA LYS A 524 -10.12 36.32 -0.36
C LYS A 524 -10.29 37.66 -1.09
N HIS A 525 -9.34 38.02 -1.94
CA HIS A 525 -9.38 39.25 -2.76
C HIS A 525 -10.08 39.03 -4.11
N GLY A 526 -10.65 37.85 -4.38
CA GLY A 526 -11.40 37.55 -5.60
C GLY A 526 -10.54 37.38 -6.86
N GLN A 527 -9.21 37.27 -6.74
CA GLN A 527 -8.32 36.99 -7.85
C GLN A 527 -8.27 35.48 -8.10
N ILE A 528 -8.99 35.02 -9.13
CA ILE A 528 -8.92 33.63 -9.59
C ILE A 528 -7.60 33.47 -10.35
N LEU A 529 -6.65 32.74 -9.76
CA LEU A 529 -5.44 32.30 -10.45
C LEU A 529 -5.79 31.09 -11.33
N GLY A 530 -5.64 31.23 -12.65
CA GLY A 530 -5.31 30.10 -13.54
C GLY A 530 -6.46 29.33 -14.20
N LEU A 531 -7.05 29.90 -15.27
CA LEU A 531 -7.31 29.17 -16.52
C LEU A 531 -6.17 29.54 -17.47
N GLY A 532 -4.98 28.97 -17.26
CA GLY A 532 -3.75 29.46 -17.87
C GLY A 532 -2.85 28.36 -18.41
N ASN A 533 -2.84 28.27 -19.74
CA ASN A 533 -1.95 27.51 -20.63
C ASN A 533 -2.11 25.99 -20.62
N SER A 534 -2.92 25.51 -21.56
CA SER A 534 -2.92 24.14 -22.05
C SER A 534 -1.50 23.69 -22.36
N VAL A 535 -0.95 22.81 -21.52
CA VAL A 535 0.26 22.07 -21.86
C VAL A 535 -0.05 21.27 -23.12
N PRO A 536 0.78 21.32 -24.18
CA PRO A 536 0.56 20.53 -25.38
C PRO A 536 0.46 19.05 -24.98
N GLU A 537 -0.52 18.33 -25.53
CA GLU A 537 -0.76 16.89 -25.32
C GLU A 537 0.35 16.00 -25.94
N ALA A 538 1.62 16.45 -25.87
CA ALA A 538 2.77 15.85 -26.54
C ALA A 538 3.01 14.40 -26.08
N TYR A 539 2.66 14.07 -24.83
CA TYR A 539 2.76 12.72 -24.28
C TYR A 539 1.90 11.66 -25.04
N LEU A 540 0.91 12.08 -25.84
CA LEU A 540 0.09 11.17 -26.63
C LEU A 540 0.82 10.62 -27.87
N ARG A 541 1.84 11.33 -28.36
CA ARG A 541 2.51 11.05 -29.64
C ARG A 541 4.01 10.90 -29.51
N GLU A 542 4.66 11.69 -28.66
CA GLU A 542 6.11 11.73 -28.54
C GLU A 542 6.59 11.19 -27.19
N ASP A 543 7.72 10.49 -27.19
CA ASP A 543 8.42 10.09 -25.98
C ASP A 543 9.47 11.15 -25.62
N HIS A 544 9.17 11.95 -24.60
CA HIS A 544 10.13 12.90 -24.02
C HIS A 544 10.99 12.18 -22.98
N LYS A 545 12.01 11.43 -23.40
CA LYS A 545 12.92 10.61 -22.57
C LYS A 545 12.99 11.01 -21.07
N GLU A 546 13.43 12.23 -20.74
CA GLU A 546 13.60 12.68 -19.34
C GLU A 546 12.33 13.27 -18.68
N ASN A 547 11.41 13.84 -19.46
CA ASN A 547 10.24 14.57 -18.95
C ASN A 547 8.89 13.94 -19.27
N ASP A 548 8.87 12.72 -19.80
CA ASP A 548 7.64 11.99 -20.08
C ASP A 548 6.85 11.72 -18.80
N VAL A 549 5.62 12.22 -18.79
CA VAL A 549 4.68 12.10 -17.67
C VAL A 549 4.25 10.65 -17.49
N ILE A 550 4.00 9.90 -18.58
CA ILE A 550 3.60 8.49 -18.50
C ILE A 550 4.71 7.66 -17.86
N ARG A 551 5.98 7.96 -18.18
CA ARG A 551 7.14 7.27 -17.61
C ARG A 551 7.23 7.51 -16.11
N LYS A 552 7.06 8.76 -15.70
CA LYS A 552 7.04 9.15 -14.29
C LYS A 552 5.91 8.43 -13.53
N ILE A 553 4.73 8.26 -14.14
CA ILE A 553 3.57 7.55 -13.57
C ILE A 553 3.84 6.05 -13.39
N LEU A 554 4.43 5.39 -14.39
CA LEU A 554 4.78 3.98 -14.25
C LEU A 554 5.88 3.78 -13.19
N ASN A 555 6.84 4.70 -13.11
CA ASN A 555 7.96 4.58 -12.18
C ASN A 555 7.75 5.35 -10.87
N VAL A 556 6.50 5.64 -10.46
CA VAL A 556 6.18 6.36 -9.21
C VAL A 556 6.82 5.73 -7.98
N HIS A 557 6.97 4.40 -7.96
CA HIS A 557 7.61 3.69 -6.85
C HIS A 557 9.13 3.83 -6.81
N LYS A 558 9.78 4.21 -7.92
CA LYS A 558 11.24 4.42 -8.04
C LYS A 558 11.63 5.90 -7.98
N VAL A 559 10.74 6.80 -8.41
CA VAL A 559 11.02 8.23 -8.53
C VAL A 559 10.64 8.96 -7.22
N LYS A 560 11.56 9.76 -6.69
CA LYS A 560 11.36 10.53 -5.44
C LYS A 560 10.33 11.67 -5.57
N SER A 561 10.23 12.29 -6.74
CA SER A 561 9.20 13.29 -7.06
C SER A 561 8.80 13.19 -8.53
N ALA A 562 7.59 12.71 -8.81
CA ALA A 562 7.04 12.67 -10.16
C ALA A 562 6.31 13.97 -10.55
N CYS A 563 5.96 14.81 -9.56
CA CYS A 563 5.39 16.13 -9.80
C CYS A 563 6.51 17.05 -10.30
N SER A 564 6.28 17.74 -11.41
CA SER A 564 7.20 18.77 -11.89
C SER A 564 7.43 19.79 -10.77
N ASP A 565 8.69 20.23 -10.60
CA ASP A 565 9.14 21.21 -9.58
C ASP A 565 8.37 22.55 -9.56
N LYS A 566 7.38 22.73 -10.45
CA LYS A 566 6.51 23.91 -10.55
C LYS A 566 5.19 23.79 -9.76
N GLY A 567 4.71 22.58 -9.45
CA GLY A 567 3.41 22.37 -8.80
C GLY A 567 3.46 22.30 -7.28
N ILE A 568 4.61 21.94 -6.72
CA ILE A 568 4.87 21.95 -5.27
C ILE A 568 5.86 23.08 -5.03
N GLU A 569 5.44 24.33 -5.21
CA GLU A 569 6.16 25.47 -4.62
C GLU A 569 5.98 25.45 -3.09
N THR A 570 6.40 24.38 -2.42
CA THR A 570 6.92 24.53 -1.06
C THR A 570 8.31 25.11 -1.22
N LYS A 571 8.40 26.39 -1.63
CA LYS A 571 9.56 27.19 -1.28
C LYS A 571 9.66 27.04 0.23
N LYS A 572 10.63 26.25 0.71
CA LYS A 572 11.04 26.32 2.11
C LYS A 572 11.28 27.80 2.33
N VAL A 573 10.35 28.47 2.99
CA VAL A 573 10.54 29.84 3.39
C VAL A 573 11.66 29.75 4.39
N GLU A 574 12.89 29.94 3.94
CA GLU A 574 14.08 30.14 4.77
C GLU A 574 13.96 31.51 5.44
N GLY A 575 12.87 31.66 6.21
CA GLY A 575 12.65 32.79 7.08
C GLY A 575 13.51 32.61 8.33
N VAL A 576 13.99 33.74 8.87
CA VAL A 576 14.73 33.80 10.13
C VAL A 576 13.92 33.19 11.30
N CYS A 577 12.60 33.07 11.16
CA CYS A 577 11.66 32.51 12.14
C CYS A 577 10.98 31.20 11.71
N ALA A 578 11.44 30.53 10.63
CA ALA A 578 10.85 29.29 10.15
C ALA A 578 10.73 28.25 11.28
N LEU A 579 9.52 27.76 11.53
CA LEU A 579 9.27 26.78 12.59
C LEU A 579 9.89 25.43 12.22
N GLY A 580 10.56 24.81 13.20
CA GLY A 580 11.07 23.45 13.11
C GLY A 580 10.23 22.45 13.88
N GLY A 581 10.87 21.37 14.32
CA GLY A 581 10.26 20.35 15.17
C GLY A 581 9.81 20.90 16.53
N VAL A 582 8.76 20.27 17.06
CA VAL A 582 8.21 20.55 18.39
C VAL A 582 8.24 19.28 19.25
N ALA A 583 8.42 19.45 20.56
CA ALA A 583 8.31 18.37 21.54
C ALA A 583 7.63 18.84 22.83
N ILE A 584 7.04 17.88 23.53
CA ILE A 584 6.43 18.05 24.85
C ILE A 584 7.26 17.25 25.86
N SER A 585 7.45 17.79 27.05
CA SER A 585 8.10 17.07 28.15
C SER A 585 7.25 15.89 28.61
N GLN A 586 7.88 14.88 29.23
CA GLN A 586 7.18 13.65 29.63
C GLN A 586 6.02 13.88 30.62
N ASP A 587 6.19 14.84 31.52
CA ASP A 587 5.19 15.27 32.51
C ASP A 587 4.12 16.19 31.90
N GLY A 588 4.35 16.68 30.67
CA GLY A 588 3.46 17.59 29.98
C GLY A 588 3.51 19.02 30.50
N SER A 589 4.56 19.43 31.23
CA SER A 589 4.68 20.78 31.80
C SER A 589 5.35 21.79 30.86
N LEU A 590 6.28 21.33 30.01
CA LEU A 590 7.09 22.17 29.13
C LEU A 590 6.90 21.79 27.66
N ILE A 591 6.91 22.80 26.79
CA ILE A 591 6.99 22.65 25.34
C ILE A 591 8.32 23.22 24.85
N ALA A 592 8.99 22.47 23.99
CA ALA A 592 10.14 22.96 23.24
C ALA A 592 9.76 23.15 21.77
N ALA A 593 9.98 24.36 21.24
CA ALA A 593 9.69 24.69 19.86
C ALA A 593 10.86 25.44 19.22
N TRP A 594 11.26 24.98 18.03
CA TRP A 594 12.29 25.62 17.21
C TRP A 594 11.71 26.78 16.39
N PHE A 595 12.27 27.98 16.56
CA PHE A 595 12.00 29.13 15.70
C PHE A 595 13.31 29.55 15.02
N GLY A 596 13.46 29.18 13.75
CA GLY A 596 14.69 29.35 12.98
C GLY A 596 15.87 28.65 13.68
N CYS A 597 16.85 29.43 14.13
CA CYS A 597 18.03 28.96 14.86
C CYS A 597 17.93 29.09 16.39
N LYS A 598 16.75 29.44 16.93
CA LYS A 598 16.52 29.65 18.36
C LYS A 598 15.55 28.61 18.90
N LEU A 599 15.93 27.95 19.99
CA LEU A 599 15.09 26.96 20.64
C LEU A 599 14.35 27.62 21.81
N THR A 600 13.03 27.62 21.79
CA THR A 600 12.20 28.30 22.79
C THR A 600 11.53 27.30 23.71
N LEU A 601 11.49 27.60 25.01
CA LEU A 601 10.81 26.80 26.03
C LEU A 601 9.59 27.53 26.57
N TRP A 602 8.46 26.85 26.56
CA TRP A 602 7.16 27.39 26.94
C TRP A 602 6.53 26.57 28.05
N ASP A 603 5.82 27.27 28.95
CA ASP A 603 4.94 26.63 29.92
C ASP A 603 3.64 26.21 29.23
N THR A 604 3.26 24.95 29.38
CA THR A 604 2.04 24.37 28.78
C THR A 604 0.74 24.91 29.38
N HIS A 605 0.70 25.12 30.69
CA HIS A 605 -0.51 25.54 31.39
C HIS A 605 -0.68 27.04 31.35
N ALA A 606 0.40 27.77 31.63
CA ALA A 606 0.37 29.22 31.65
C ALA A 606 0.63 29.85 30.27
N CYS A 607 0.94 29.04 29.24
CA CYS A 607 1.06 29.44 27.84
C CYS A 607 2.02 30.62 27.60
N HIS A 608 3.03 30.79 28.45
CA HIS A 608 4.03 31.84 28.35
C HIS A 608 5.41 31.26 28.08
N MET A 609 6.23 32.04 27.38
CA MET A 609 7.63 31.68 27.15
C MET A 609 8.40 31.78 28.47
N ARG A 610 9.10 30.71 28.85
CA ARG A 610 9.99 30.71 30.00
C ARG A 610 11.38 31.20 29.62
N THR A 611 11.99 30.60 28.59
CA THR A 611 13.37 30.92 28.19
C THR A 611 13.59 30.67 26.70
N THR A 612 14.64 31.30 26.16
CA THR A 612 15.17 31.02 24.82
C THR A 612 16.58 30.47 24.95
N LEU A 613 16.83 29.29 24.41
CA LEU A 613 18.13 28.65 24.29
C LEU A 613 18.72 29.00 22.91
N SER A 614 19.88 29.63 22.91
CA SER A 614 20.59 29.97 21.68
C SER A 614 22.08 29.70 21.85
N HIS A 615 22.71 29.15 20.82
CA HIS A 615 24.14 28.87 20.80
C HIS A 615 24.70 29.14 19.39
N PRO A 616 25.89 29.75 19.23
CA PRO A 616 26.45 30.06 17.91
C PRO A 616 26.61 28.84 16.98
N ALA A 617 26.89 27.66 17.55
CA ALA A 617 26.99 26.43 16.77
C ALA A 617 25.65 25.90 16.23
N LEU A 618 24.51 26.42 16.73
CA LEU A 618 23.16 26.05 16.30
C LEU A 618 22.60 27.04 15.25
N ARG A 619 23.46 27.79 14.55
CA ARG A 619 23.04 28.87 13.64
C ARG A 619 22.46 28.47 12.26
N PRO A 620 22.45 27.20 11.82
CA PRO A 620 21.46 26.74 10.83
C PRO A 620 20.05 26.62 11.47
N SER A 621 19.02 26.38 10.66
CA SER A 621 17.68 26.12 11.19
C SER A 621 17.63 24.80 11.98
N GLY A 622 16.88 24.80 13.09
CA GLY A 622 16.63 23.61 13.90
C GLY A 622 15.67 22.66 13.19
N ARG A 623 16.01 21.37 13.14
CA ARG A 623 15.19 20.32 12.50
C ARG A 623 14.30 19.60 13.51
N HIS A 624 14.91 18.91 14.47
CA HIS A 624 14.22 18.07 15.44
C HIS A 624 14.58 18.47 16.88
N VAL A 625 13.66 18.23 17.79
CA VAL A 625 13.85 18.37 19.24
C VAL A 625 13.12 17.25 19.94
N ARG A 626 13.74 16.67 20.97
CA ARG A 626 13.13 15.63 21.82
C ARG A 626 13.62 15.79 23.26
N PHE A 627 12.69 15.65 24.20
CA PHE A 627 13.03 15.55 25.62
C PHE A 627 13.57 14.15 25.94
N GLY A 628 14.48 14.07 26.91
CA GLY A 628 14.83 12.80 27.53
C GLY A 628 13.67 12.26 28.39
N ASN A 629 13.85 11.04 28.88
CA ASN A 629 12.82 10.29 29.61
C ASN A 629 13.31 9.95 31.03
N LYS A 630 12.41 9.76 32.00
CA LYS A 630 12.69 9.35 33.39
C LYS A 630 13.80 10.19 34.04
N ASP A 631 14.91 9.58 34.45
CA ASP A 631 16.09 10.24 35.04
C ASP A 631 16.78 11.19 34.06
N ALA A 632 16.56 11.04 32.75
CA ALA A 632 17.02 11.97 31.72
C ALA A 632 15.98 13.04 31.33
N ALA A 633 14.85 13.16 32.03
CA ALA A 633 13.80 14.13 31.68
C ALA A 633 14.27 15.60 31.69
N HIS A 634 15.33 15.89 32.44
CA HIS A 634 15.94 17.22 32.50
C HIS A 634 16.87 17.53 31.32
N TYR A 635 17.12 16.56 30.43
CA TYR A 635 17.89 16.78 29.21
C TYR A 635 16.99 17.06 28.01
N LEU A 636 17.42 17.99 27.18
CA LEU A 636 16.79 18.33 25.91
C LEU A 636 17.79 18.10 24.79
N VAL A 637 17.47 17.16 23.90
CA VAL A 637 18.30 16.83 22.73
C VAL A 637 17.73 17.54 21.52
N CYS A 638 18.59 18.26 20.81
CA CYS A 638 18.20 19.05 19.67
C CYS A 638 19.16 18.85 18.50
N THR A 639 18.63 18.79 17.29
CA THR A 639 19.41 18.65 16.06
C THR A 639 19.21 19.85 15.14
N THR A 640 20.32 20.34 14.60
CA THR A 640 20.35 21.23 13.44
C THR A 640 20.84 20.45 12.22
N GLU A 641 21.04 21.13 11.09
CA GLU A 641 21.59 20.50 9.89
C GLU A 641 23.03 19.99 10.05
N SER A 642 23.79 20.58 10.98
CA SER A 642 25.25 20.36 11.11
C SER A 642 25.70 19.85 12.46
N CYS A 643 24.82 19.81 13.47
CA CYS A 643 25.17 19.30 14.78
C CYS A 643 23.99 18.72 15.57
N LEU A 644 24.36 17.88 16.53
CA LEU A 644 23.51 17.39 17.62
C LEU A 644 24.02 18.00 18.92
N ALA A 645 23.13 18.63 19.68
CA ALA A 645 23.44 19.23 20.97
C ALA A 645 22.50 18.71 22.06
N VAL A 646 23.05 18.52 23.25
CA VAL A 646 22.28 18.11 24.44
C VAL A 646 22.38 19.18 25.51
N TRP A 647 21.23 19.74 25.85
CA TRP A 647 21.07 20.79 26.86
C TRP A 647 20.63 20.18 28.19
N SER A 648 21.17 20.69 29.30
CA SER A 648 20.59 20.47 30.62
C SER A 648 19.65 21.61 30.97
N LEU A 649 18.40 21.29 31.27
CA LEU A 649 17.38 22.27 31.66
C LEU A 649 17.59 22.80 33.07
N LEU A 650 18.34 22.10 33.93
CA LEU A 650 18.68 22.58 35.28
C LEU A 650 19.72 23.71 35.23
N SER A 651 20.74 23.55 34.38
CA SER A 651 21.83 24.54 34.25
C SER A 651 21.63 25.53 33.10
N LEU A 652 20.66 25.27 32.21
CA LEU A 652 20.41 26.01 30.97
C LEU A 652 21.66 26.12 30.07
N THR A 653 22.53 25.11 30.13
CA THR A 653 23.78 25.04 29.36
C THR A 653 23.85 23.78 28.51
N VAL A 654 24.64 23.85 27.43
CA VAL A 654 24.96 22.69 26.60
C VAL A 654 25.92 21.80 27.37
N THR A 655 25.50 20.55 27.62
CA THR A 655 26.31 19.54 28.30
C THR A 655 27.38 18.97 27.37
N TRP A 656 26.97 18.60 26.16
CA TRP A 656 27.86 18.15 25.11
C TRP A 656 27.26 18.43 23.73
N LEU A 657 28.13 18.56 22.74
CA LEU A 657 27.80 18.89 21.37
C LEU A 657 28.70 18.10 20.42
N VAL A 658 28.09 17.48 19.42
CA VAL A 658 28.77 16.69 18.39
C VAL A 658 28.43 17.29 17.03
N GLN A 659 29.45 17.51 16.20
CA GLN A 659 29.26 17.84 14.79
C GLN A 659 29.01 16.57 14.00
N ILE A 660 27.74 16.34 13.67
CA ILE A 660 27.24 15.28 12.78
C ILE A 660 26.19 15.92 11.88
N ARG A 661 25.92 15.35 10.72
CA ARG A 661 24.80 15.76 9.86
C ARG A 661 23.59 14.83 10.10
N PRO A 662 22.72 15.12 11.09
CA PRO A 662 21.61 14.26 11.42
C PRO A 662 20.46 14.45 10.43
N MET A 663 19.87 13.32 10.00
CA MET A 663 18.63 13.29 9.22
C MET A 663 17.41 13.16 10.12
N CYS A 664 17.46 12.26 11.10
CA CYS A 664 16.36 12.03 12.04
C CYS A 664 16.84 11.81 13.47
N LEU A 665 16.00 12.22 14.42
CA LEU A 665 16.17 12.04 15.87
C LEU A 665 14.89 11.42 16.44
N THR A 666 15.03 10.30 17.14
CA THR A 666 13.92 9.63 17.80
C THR A 666 14.26 9.30 19.25
N ALA A 667 13.23 9.27 20.10
CA ALA A 667 13.35 9.01 21.52
C ALA A 667 12.45 7.82 21.88
N HIS A 668 12.93 6.94 22.75
CA HIS A 668 12.11 5.82 23.19
C HIS A 668 11.04 6.31 24.19
N LEU A 669 9.79 5.90 23.99
CA LEU A 669 8.65 6.36 24.80
C LEU A 669 8.73 6.06 26.31
N PHE A 670 9.35 4.94 26.70
CA PHE A 670 9.42 4.48 28.09
C PHE A 670 10.86 4.29 28.61
N SER A 671 11.87 4.54 27.76
CA SER A 671 13.28 4.34 28.07
C SER A 671 14.07 5.62 27.76
N ASN A 672 15.28 5.74 28.30
CA ASN A 672 16.12 6.92 28.12
C ASN A 672 17.00 6.82 26.88
N LYS A 673 16.83 5.74 26.10
CA LYS A 673 17.54 5.50 24.85
C LYS A 673 16.99 6.45 23.79
N MET A 674 17.91 7.09 23.08
CA MET A 674 17.62 7.94 21.92
C MET A 674 18.44 7.45 20.74
N ALA A 675 17.93 7.61 19.54
CA ALA A 675 18.62 7.22 18.32
C ALA A 675 18.70 8.39 17.33
N VAL A 676 19.85 8.50 16.67
CA VAL A 676 20.13 9.47 15.63
C VAL A 676 20.67 8.73 14.41
N VAL A 677 20.17 9.12 13.24
CA VAL A 677 20.68 8.62 11.95
C VAL A 677 21.30 9.76 11.17
N THR A 678 22.47 9.53 10.59
CA THR A 678 23.20 10.52 9.78
C THR A 678 22.84 10.43 8.29
N GLU A 679 23.21 11.45 7.53
CA GLU A 679 23.12 11.44 6.05
C GLU A 679 23.91 10.29 5.39
N GLN A 680 24.93 9.76 6.06
CA GLN A 680 25.73 8.62 5.61
C GLN A 680 25.11 7.26 6.00
N ASN A 681 23.88 7.26 6.52
CA ASN A 681 23.19 6.08 7.06
C ASN A 681 23.92 5.42 8.25
N ASP A 682 24.64 6.19 9.06
CA ASP A 682 25.16 5.70 10.34
C ASP A 682 24.09 5.84 11.41
N VAL A 683 23.92 4.79 12.22
CA VAL A 683 22.96 4.75 13.32
C VAL A 683 23.70 4.80 14.65
N PHE A 684 23.38 5.81 15.46
CA PHE A 684 23.91 5.99 16.80
C PHE A 684 22.77 5.90 17.81
N VAL A 685 22.83 4.93 18.73
CA VAL A 685 21.91 4.85 19.89
C VAL A 685 22.68 5.25 21.14
N PHE A 686 22.16 6.19 21.91
CA PHE A 686 22.83 6.73 23.10
C PHE A 686 21.84 7.12 24.20
N THR A 687 22.39 7.39 25.39
CA THR A 687 21.68 7.99 26.52
C THR A 687 22.13 9.43 26.71
N PRO A 688 21.23 10.41 26.95
CA PRO A 688 21.60 11.83 27.10
C PRO A 688 22.69 12.13 28.13
N HIS A 689 22.81 11.29 29.16
CA HIS A 689 23.78 11.41 30.25
C HIS A 689 25.24 11.35 29.77
N THR A 690 25.51 10.61 28.70
CA THR A 690 26.86 10.28 28.25
C THR A 690 27.04 10.60 26.78
N SER A 691 28.16 11.23 26.43
CA SER A 691 28.55 11.43 25.03
C SER A 691 28.99 10.15 24.31
N LYS A 692 29.18 9.04 25.05
CA LYS A 692 29.52 7.73 24.49
C LYS A 692 28.25 7.01 24.03
N PRO A 693 28.14 6.62 22.76
CA PRO A 693 26.99 5.86 22.25
C PRO A 693 26.99 4.42 22.80
N LEU A 694 25.80 3.88 23.03
CA LEU A 694 25.55 2.49 23.42
C LEU A 694 25.70 1.54 22.23
N LEU A 695 25.24 1.98 21.05
CA LEU A 695 25.32 1.23 19.79
C LEU A 695 25.77 2.17 18.69
N VAL A 696 26.76 1.71 17.92
CA VAL A 696 27.25 2.37 16.72
C VAL A 696 27.22 1.36 15.59
N GLN A 697 26.43 1.65 14.56
CA GLN A 697 26.44 0.88 13.34
C GLN A 697 26.71 1.84 12.19
N LYS A 698 27.88 1.71 11.58
CA LYS A 698 28.32 2.55 10.47
C LYS A 698 27.97 1.91 9.14
N GLY A 699 27.59 2.72 8.16
CA GLY A 699 27.29 2.26 6.79
C GLY A 699 26.24 1.16 6.77
N VAL A 700 25.15 1.35 7.52
CA VAL A 700 24.05 0.36 7.64
C VAL A 700 23.49 0.00 6.27
N ILE A 701 23.44 1.00 5.37
CA ILE A 701 23.00 0.87 3.98
C ILE A 701 23.90 1.75 3.11
N ASP A 702 24.27 1.26 1.93
CA ASP A 702 25.09 2.02 0.98
C ASP A 702 24.44 3.38 0.66
N PRO A 703 25.15 4.51 0.86
CA PRO A 703 24.57 5.85 0.70
C PRO A 703 24.19 6.17 -0.75
N THR A 704 24.83 5.52 -1.73
CA THR A 704 24.48 5.62 -3.15
C THR A 704 23.11 5.01 -3.45
N SER A 705 22.72 4.00 -2.67
CA SER A 705 21.46 3.29 -2.86
C SER A 705 20.27 4.08 -2.29
N GLY A 706 20.46 4.91 -1.26
CA GLY A 706 19.41 5.74 -0.67
C GLY A 706 19.72 6.21 0.73
N VAL A 707 18.91 7.14 1.24
CA VAL A 707 19.09 7.75 2.57
C VAL A 707 17.92 7.35 3.48
N VAL A 708 18.24 7.06 4.74
CA VAL A 708 17.23 6.83 5.80
C VAL A 708 16.63 8.19 6.21
N GLN A 709 15.33 8.35 5.98
CA GLN A 709 14.64 9.61 6.27
C GLN A 709 14.07 9.66 7.69
N GLN A 710 13.54 8.54 8.19
CA GLN A 710 12.90 8.47 9.50
C GLN A 710 13.32 7.24 10.29
N CYS A 711 13.22 7.35 11.62
CA CYS A 711 13.50 6.26 12.54
C CYS A 711 12.53 6.27 13.73
N VAL A 712 12.12 5.08 14.19
CA VAL A 712 11.21 4.90 15.33
C VAL A 712 11.59 3.66 16.15
N PHE A 713 11.48 3.76 17.47
CA PHE A 713 11.64 2.61 18.36
C PHE A 713 10.40 1.70 18.35
N GLY A 714 10.62 0.40 18.23
CA GLY A 714 9.61 -0.62 18.42
C GLY A 714 9.42 -1.03 19.88
N ALA A 715 8.45 -1.90 20.16
CA ALA A 715 8.35 -2.56 21.46
C ALA A 715 9.54 -3.52 21.63
N ALA A 716 10.35 -3.26 22.65
CA ALA A 716 11.45 -4.10 23.06
C ALA A 716 11.39 -4.35 24.57
N THR A 717 11.91 -5.50 24.99
CA THR A 717 12.20 -5.77 26.40
C THR A 717 13.15 -4.70 26.92
N ARG A 718 13.08 -4.33 28.21
CA ARG A 718 13.75 -3.12 28.76
C ARG A 718 15.23 -2.95 28.37
N ASP A 719 15.95 -4.05 28.15
CA ASP A 719 17.37 -4.04 27.80
C ASP A 719 17.65 -4.09 26.28
N GLU A 720 16.72 -4.61 25.48
CA GLU A 720 16.90 -4.77 24.04
C GLU A 720 16.60 -3.48 23.27
N ILE A 721 17.15 -3.38 22.05
CA ILE A 721 16.91 -2.28 21.14
C ILE A 721 16.27 -2.88 19.89
N ARG A 722 15.05 -2.43 19.58
CA ARG A 722 14.42 -2.65 18.29
C ARG A 722 14.17 -1.30 17.64
N LEU A 723 14.87 -1.02 16.56
CA LEU A 723 14.79 0.25 15.85
C LEU A 723 14.32 0.01 14.43
N TYR A 724 13.24 0.67 14.04
CA TYR A 724 12.75 0.67 12.67
C TYR A 724 13.30 1.90 11.93
N LEU A 725 13.84 1.67 10.75
CA LEU A 725 14.45 2.67 9.88
C LEU A 725 13.71 2.66 8.55
N MET A 726 13.30 3.83 8.07
CA MET A 726 12.66 3.95 6.76
C MET A 726 13.59 4.59 5.75
N ARG A 727 13.86 3.86 4.67
CA ARG A 727 14.68 4.27 3.53
C ARG A 727 13.79 4.62 2.34
N ASN A 728 14.15 5.70 1.63
CA ASN A 728 13.51 6.13 0.38
C ASN A 728 11.98 6.11 0.44
N ASP A 729 11.39 6.52 1.57
CA ASP A 729 9.94 6.67 1.77
C ASP A 729 9.09 5.40 1.84
N SER A 730 9.63 4.22 1.51
CA SER A 730 8.85 2.97 1.47
C SER A 730 9.50 1.77 2.14
N GLU A 731 10.83 1.68 2.15
CA GLU A 731 11.53 0.49 2.63
C GLU A 731 11.72 0.54 4.14
N ILE A 732 11.33 -0.53 4.84
CA ILE A 732 11.44 -0.60 6.29
C ILE A 732 12.49 -1.64 6.67
N TYR A 733 13.55 -1.16 7.30
CA TYR A 733 14.58 -1.98 7.92
C TYR A 733 14.35 -2.01 9.42
N CYS A 734 14.67 -3.15 10.04
CA CYS A 734 14.63 -3.32 11.47
C CYS A 734 15.99 -3.75 11.98
N LEU A 735 16.49 -3.03 12.97
CA LEU A 735 17.66 -3.37 13.73
C LEU A 735 17.22 -4.12 14.99
N GLU A 736 17.51 -5.42 15.03
CA GLU A 736 17.13 -6.32 16.11
C GLU A 736 18.36 -7.06 16.64
N PRO A 737 18.37 -7.48 17.93
CA PRO A 737 19.43 -8.36 18.41
C PRO A 737 19.38 -9.70 17.67
N GLU A 738 20.55 -10.28 17.39
CA GLU A 738 20.67 -11.59 16.75
C GLU A 738 19.96 -12.65 17.61
N SER A 739 18.87 -13.23 17.10
CA SER A 739 18.16 -14.31 17.78
C SER A 739 18.85 -15.64 17.50
N THR A 740 19.22 -16.35 18.56
CA THR A 740 19.64 -17.77 18.50
C THR A 740 18.50 -18.59 17.88
N SER A 741 18.84 -19.55 17.02
CA SER A 741 17.96 -20.33 16.13
C SER A 741 16.69 -20.93 16.77
N GLU A 742 16.63 -21.06 18.10
CA GLU A 742 15.46 -21.55 18.84
C GLU A 742 14.26 -20.58 18.80
N ASN A 743 14.49 -19.26 18.77
CA ASN A 743 13.39 -18.27 18.72
C ASN A 743 12.74 -18.16 17.33
N LYS A 744 13.41 -18.60 16.25
CA LYS A 744 12.77 -18.70 14.93
C LYS A 744 11.65 -19.73 14.93
N LEU A 745 11.78 -20.82 15.71
CA LEU A 745 10.76 -21.85 15.84
C LEU A 745 9.56 -21.37 16.68
N GLU A 746 9.77 -20.50 17.67
CA GLU A 746 8.66 -19.87 18.40
C GLU A 746 7.90 -18.84 17.55
N VAL A 747 8.59 -18.06 16.71
CA VAL A 747 7.95 -17.16 15.73
C VAL A 747 7.16 -17.96 14.68
N ILE A 748 7.61 -19.16 14.31
CA ILE A 748 6.84 -20.08 13.45
C ILE A 748 5.60 -20.63 14.20
N LYS A 749 5.68 -20.88 15.51
CA LYS A 749 4.51 -21.24 16.34
C LYS A 749 3.52 -20.09 16.48
N GLU A 750 3.98 -18.83 16.58
CA GLU A 750 3.10 -17.65 16.56
C GLU A 750 2.50 -17.37 15.17
N ARG A 751 3.21 -17.70 14.07
CA ARG A 751 2.69 -17.62 12.70
C ARG A 751 1.64 -18.68 12.39
N ASN A 752 1.71 -19.83 13.06
CA ASN A 752 0.74 -20.92 12.95
C ASN A 752 -0.48 -20.75 13.87
N ILE A 753 -0.63 -19.60 14.55
CA ILE A 753 -1.91 -19.28 15.20
C ILE A 753 -2.86 -18.86 14.08
N PRO A 754 -3.93 -19.63 13.80
CA PRO A 754 -4.91 -19.22 12.81
C PRO A 754 -5.44 -17.83 13.17
N ALA A 755 -5.38 -16.89 12.22
CA ALA A 755 -5.84 -15.51 12.41
C ALA A 755 -7.35 -15.39 12.69
N SER A 756 -8.08 -16.51 12.67
CA SER A 756 -9.51 -16.61 12.92
C SER A 756 -9.81 -17.86 13.74
N ASN A 757 -10.67 -17.73 14.76
CA ASN A 757 -11.18 -18.87 15.54
C ASN A 757 -11.90 -19.93 14.68
N PHE A 758 -12.27 -19.58 13.43
CA PHE A 758 -12.84 -20.50 12.46
C PHE A 758 -11.81 -21.43 11.82
N SER A 759 -10.60 -20.95 11.53
CA SER A 759 -9.54 -21.80 10.97
C SER A 759 -8.92 -22.71 12.02
N SER A 760 -8.98 -22.38 13.31
CA SER A 760 -8.68 -23.35 14.38
C SER A 760 -9.73 -24.47 14.45
N LEU A 761 -11.01 -24.16 14.30
CA LEU A 761 -12.08 -25.16 14.30
C LEU A 761 -11.96 -26.13 13.12
N LEU A 762 -11.67 -25.64 11.91
CA LEU A 762 -11.43 -26.50 10.74
C LEU A 762 -10.18 -27.37 10.91
N ALA A 763 -9.12 -26.83 11.52
CA ALA A 763 -7.92 -27.61 11.82
C ALA A 763 -8.19 -28.70 12.87
N GLU A 764 -9.01 -28.41 13.89
CA GLU A 764 -9.43 -29.39 14.90
C GLU A 764 -10.33 -30.49 14.33
N VAL A 765 -11.28 -30.15 13.44
CA VAL A 765 -12.13 -31.11 12.74
C VAL A 765 -11.29 -32.08 11.89
N ASN A 766 -10.34 -31.55 11.12
CA ASN A 766 -9.42 -32.38 10.32
C ASN A 766 -8.48 -33.22 11.21
N LEU A 767 -8.07 -32.72 12.39
CA LEU A 767 -7.27 -33.47 13.35
C LEU A 767 -8.06 -34.56 14.08
N SER A 768 -9.37 -34.38 14.30
CA SER A 768 -10.25 -35.41 14.87
C SER A 768 -10.54 -36.54 13.88
N GLU A 769 -10.71 -36.23 12.59
CA GLU A 769 -10.87 -37.25 11.53
C GLU A 769 -9.60 -38.10 11.34
N VAL A 770 -8.42 -37.53 11.60
CA VAL A 770 -7.14 -38.26 11.52
C VAL A 770 -6.86 -39.08 12.79
N LYS A 771 -7.42 -38.69 13.95
CA LYS A 771 -7.22 -39.39 15.24
C LYS A 771 -8.21 -40.52 15.52
N SER A 772 -9.34 -40.58 14.82
CA SER A 772 -10.31 -41.69 14.92
C SER A 772 -9.77 -43.03 14.40
N ALA A 773 -8.57 -43.06 13.80
CA ALA A 773 -7.88 -44.27 13.37
C ALA A 773 -7.03 -44.97 14.47
N SER A 774 -7.09 -44.54 15.73
CA SER A 774 -6.34 -45.18 16.83
C SER A 774 -7.21 -45.42 18.08
N SER A 775 -7.10 -46.63 18.64
CA SER A 775 -7.94 -47.22 19.69
C SER A 775 -8.14 -46.35 20.95
N PRO A 776 -9.30 -46.42 21.64
CA PRO A 776 -9.61 -45.55 22.76
C PRO A 776 -8.98 -46.08 24.07
N SER A 777 -8.31 -45.20 24.81
CA SER A 777 -8.13 -45.36 26.25
C SER A 777 -9.01 -44.35 26.96
N ILE A 778 -9.82 -44.85 27.89
CA ILE A 778 -10.89 -44.13 28.58
C ILE A 778 -10.27 -43.15 29.58
N GLN A 779 -10.44 -41.85 29.35
CA GLN A 779 -10.46 -40.83 30.40
C GLN A 779 -11.80 -40.12 30.33
N GLN A 780 -12.61 -40.24 31.40
CA GLN A 780 -13.88 -39.54 31.56
C GLN A 780 -13.65 -38.02 31.49
N LEU A 781 -13.89 -37.45 30.32
CA LEU A 781 -13.96 -36.01 30.13
C LEU A 781 -15.35 -35.52 30.52
N ASN A 782 -15.41 -34.50 31.39
CA ASN A 782 -16.64 -33.83 31.77
C ASN A 782 -17.28 -33.16 30.54
N MET A 783 -18.23 -33.86 29.90
CA MET A 783 -18.95 -33.44 28.70
C MET A 783 -19.61 -32.05 28.84
N SER A 784 -20.03 -31.69 30.06
CA SER A 784 -20.63 -30.39 30.38
C SER A 784 -19.65 -29.22 30.36
N ALA A 785 -18.37 -29.46 30.64
CA ALA A 785 -17.32 -28.42 30.60
C ALA A 785 -16.91 -28.10 29.17
N ILE A 786 -16.83 -29.13 28.31
CA ILE A 786 -16.51 -29.01 26.88
C ILE A 786 -17.65 -28.29 26.13
N GLY A 787 -18.91 -28.63 26.42
CA GLY A 787 -20.06 -27.95 25.85
C GLY A 787 -20.09 -26.46 26.20
N ASN A 788 -19.84 -26.10 27.46
CA ASN A 788 -19.80 -24.69 27.88
C ASN A 788 -18.63 -23.92 27.28
N SER A 789 -17.46 -24.54 27.09
CA SER A 789 -16.34 -23.89 26.40
C SER A 789 -16.63 -23.67 24.91
N ALA A 790 -17.21 -24.65 24.22
CA ALA A 790 -17.59 -24.53 22.81
C ALA A 790 -18.66 -23.45 22.61
N ILE A 791 -19.70 -23.42 23.46
CA ILE A 791 -20.76 -22.40 23.41
C ILE A 791 -20.21 -21.00 23.67
N SER A 792 -19.29 -20.84 24.62
CA SER A 792 -18.62 -19.55 24.87
C SER A 792 -17.75 -19.10 23.69
N GLN A 793 -17.15 -20.04 22.96
CA GLN A 793 -16.38 -19.77 21.75
C GLN A 793 -17.28 -19.41 20.56
N PHE A 794 -18.44 -20.07 20.39
CA PHE A 794 -19.41 -19.74 19.35
C PHE A 794 -20.05 -18.35 19.53
N LEU A 795 -20.38 -17.98 20.77
CA LEU A 795 -20.97 -16.67 21.08
C LEU A 795 -19.96 -15.51 21.05
N SER A 796 -18.66 -15.81 20.98
CA SER A 796 -17.59 -14.81 20.93
C SER A 796 -17.30 -14.26 19.51
N GLY A 797 -17.85 -14.89 18.47
CA GLY A 797 -17.68 -14.48 17.08
C GLY A 797 -18.56 -13.29 16.68
N ALA A 798 -18.07 -12.42 15.79
CA ALA A 798 -18.86 -11.32 15.25
C ALA A 798 -20.03 -11.86 14.37
N PRO A 799 -21.25 -11.28 14.41
CA PRO A 799 -22.45 -11.84 13.78
C PRO A 799 -22.36 -12.12 12.28
N HIS A 800 -21.45 -11.45 11.57
CA HIS A 800 -21.25 -11.58 10.12
C HIS A 800 -20.25 -12.69 9.75
N MET A 801 -19.56 -13.28 10.74
CA MET A 801 -18.61 -14.38 10.56
C MET A 801 -19.19 -15.73 11.01
N ILE A 802 -20.44 -15.75 11.46
CA ILE A 802 -21.12 -16.97 11.91
C ILE A 802 -21.69 -17.68 10.65
N PRO A 803 -21.45 -18.99 10.46
CA PRO A 803 -22.05 -19.74 9.37
C PRO A 803 -23.58 -19.78 9.48
N PRO A 804 -24.30 -20.12 8.39
CA PRO A 804 -25.76 -20.19 8.40
C PRO A 804 -26.26 -21.12 9.52
N ILE A 805 -27.27 -20.64 10.27
CA ILE A 805 -27.82 -21.30 11.48
C ILE A 805 -28.24 -22.75 11.24
N SER A 806 -28.62 -23.11 10.01
CA SER A 806 -28.98 -24.49 9.64
C SER A 806 -27.84 -25.49 9.84
N MET A 807 -26.59 -25.10 9.60
CA MET A 807 -25.42 -25.97 9.80
C MET A 807 -25.00 -26.07 11.27
N LEU A 808 -25.29 -25.04 12.05
CA LEU A 808 -24.96 -25.00 13.47
C LEU A 808 -26.02 -25.71 14.32
N CYS A 809 -27.27 -25.74 13.88
CA CYS A 809 -28.37 -26.31 14.65
C CYS A 809 -28.23 -27.82 14.82
N THR A 810 -27.75 -28.53 13.80
CA THR A 810 -27.58 -29.99 13.84
C THR A 810 -26.50 -30.40 14.84
N SER A 811 -25.31 -29.81 14.73
CA SER A 811 -24.20 -30.05 15.66
C SER A 811 -24.52 -29.61 17.09
N PHE A 812 -25.22 -28.48 17.26
CA PHE A 812 -25.67 -28.00 18.57
C PHE A 812 -26.72 -28.92 19.22
N LEU A 813 -27.67 -29.43 18.43
CA LEU A 813 -28.69 -30.37 18.91
C LEU A 813 -28.11 -31.76 19.20
N GLN A 814 -27.14 -32.24 18.40
CA GLN A 814 -26.40 -33.48 18.67
C GLN A 814 -25.59 -33.40 19.97
N HIS A 815 -24.94 -32.26 20.23
CA HIS A 815 -24.23 -32.04 21.49
C HIS A 815 -25.15 -31.91 22.70
N LEU A 816 -26.35 -31.34 22.54
CA LEU A 816 -27.34 -31.26 23.61
C LEU A 816 -28.08 -32.58 23.84
N SER A 817 -28.27 -33.40 22.81
CA SER A 817 -28.97 -34.68 22.91
C SER A 817 -28.10 -35.78 23.51
N GLY A 818 -26.77 -35.65 23.43
CA GLY A 818 -25.83 -36.64 23.97
C GLY A 818 -25.85 -37.98 23.23
N PHE A 819 -26.41 -38.01 22.01
CA PHE A 819 -26.47 -39.20 21.16
C PHE A 819 -25.51 -39.05 19.98
N GLU A 820 -24.56 -39.98 19.87
CA GLU A 820 -23.86 -40.28 18.62
C GLU A 820 -24.67 -41.32 17.84
N GLU A 821 -25.16 -40.97 16.65
CA GLU A 821 -25.62 -41.99 15.70
C GLU A 821 -24.39 -42.74 15.17
N GLN A 822 -24.36 -44.05 15.39
CA GLN A 822 -23.49 -44.94 14.63
C GLN A 822 -24.17 -45.20 13.29
N GLU A 823 -23.67 -44.60 12.21
CA GLU A 823 -23.96 -45.11 10.87
C GLU A 823 -23.07 -46.33 10.62
N GLU A 824 -23.68 -47.52 10.60
CA GLU A 824 -23.05 -48.68 9.96
C GLU A 824 -23.03 -48.48 8.44
N PRO A 825 -21.96 -48.91 7.74
CA PRO A 825 -21.91 -48.80 6.29
C PRO A 825 -22.82 -49.86 5.65
N GLN A 826 -23.95 -49.45 5.10
CA GLN A 826 -24.69 -50.28 4.15
C GLN A 826 -24.19 -50.02 2.73
N GLU A 827 -23.54 -51.04 2.17
CA GLU A 827 -23.31 -51.17 0.73
C GLU A 827 -24.61 -51.54 -0.03
N ARG A 828 -24.65 -51.17 -1.32
CA ARG A 828 -25.53 -51.62 -2.43
C ARG A 828 -26.90 -50.93 -2.49
N GLU A 829 -27.46 -50.54 -3.64
CA GLU A 829 -27.27 -50.99 -5.03
C GLU A 829 -27.91 -49.94 -5.97
N ASP A 830 -27.35 -49.75 -7.17
CA ASP A 830 -28.02 -49.08 -8.28
C ASP A 830 -29.24 -49.90 -8.74
N ASN A 831 -30.40 -49.24 -8.95
CA ASN A 831 -31.43 -49.63 -9.93
C ASN A 831 -32.46 -48.50 -10.18
N VAL A 832 -32.22 -47.73 -11.24
CA VAL A 832 -33.09 -47.39 -12.41
C VAL A 832 -34.65 -47.45 -12.31
N MET A 833 -35.28 -46.41 -12.94
CA MET A 833 -36.65 -46.28 -13.52
C MET A 833 -37.84 -46.03 -12.56
N GLU A 834 -38.90 -45.27 -12.85
CA GLU A 834 -39.32 -44.32 -13.91
C GLU A 834 -40.60 -43.59 -13.41
N VAL A 835 -40.82 -42.33 -13.86
CA VAL A 835 -42.09 -41.66 -14.26
C VAL A 835 -43.44 -42.17 -13.70
N ASP A 836 -44.25 -41.31 -13.01
CA ASP A 836 -45.38 -40.55 -13.61
C ASP A 836 -46.25 -39.76 -12.59
N SER A 837 -47.15 -38.96 -13.18
CA SER A 837 -47.98 -37.82 -12.76
C SER A 837 -49.32 -38.07 -12.00
N SER A 838 -49.97 -36.95 -11.58
CA SER A 838 -51.39 -36.76 -11.16
C SER A 838 -51.80 -37.24 -9.75
N SER A 839 -52.79 -36.74 -8.99
CA SER A 839 -53.74 -35.61 -9.00
C SER A 839 -54.47 -35.61 -7.63
N ASP A 840 -54.84 -34.42 -7.14
CA ASP A 840 -56.02 -34.00 -6.34
C ASP A 840 -56.78 -34.91 -5.32
N ASP A 841 -57.15 -34.24 -4.22
CA ASP A 841 -58.37 -34.29 -3.38
C ASP A 841 -58.41 -34.97 -1.98
N GLU A 842 -58.48 -34.07 -0.98
CA GLU A 842 -59.38 -33.93 0.19
C GLU A 842 -59.69 -35.11 1.15
N GLU A 843 -59.31 -34.98 2.44
CA GLU A 843 -60.17 -34.45 3.53
C GLU A 843 -59.57 -34.65 4.96
N GLN A 844 -59.53 -33.53 5.70
CA GLN A 844 -59.84 -33.29 7.12
C GLN A 844 -59.12 -34.04 8.28
N THR A 845 -58.23 -33.30 8.96
CA THR A 845 -57.92 -33.44 10.41
C THR A 845 -58.10 -32.09 11.13
N PRO A 846 -58.70 -32.00 12.33
CA PRO A 846 -58.92 -30.73 13.01
C PRO A 846 -57.75 -30.29 13.92
N LYS A 847 -57.35 -29.02 13.71
CA LYS A 847 -56.89 -27.98 14.66
C LYS A 847 -55.76 -28.28 15.66
N LEU A 848 -54.59 -27.71 15.37
CA LEU A 848 -53.75 -26.99 16.33
C LEU A 848 -53.13 -25.74 15.67
N ALA A 849 -52.90 -24.72 16.49
CA ALA A 849 -52.82 -23.31 16.16
C ALA A 849 -51.79 -22.89 15.09
N HIS A 850 -52.22 -21.97 14.22
CA HIS A 850 -51.45 -21.37 13.13
C HIS A 850 -50.32 -20.47 13.66
N VAL A 851 -49.07 -20.86 13.42
CA VAL A 851 -47.90 -19.97 13.46
C VAL A 851 -47.91 -19.13 12.17
N PRO A 852 -47.88 -17.80 12.21
CA PRO A 852 -47.86 -16.99 10.99
C PRO A 852 -46.48 -17.08 10.31
N LYS A 853 -46.47 -17.19 8.98
CA LYS A 853 -45.26 -17.24 8.14
C LYS A 853 -44.41 -15.97 8.30
N PRO A 854 -43.07 -16.06 8.26
CA PRO A 854 -42.12 -15.00 8.63
C PRO A 854 -41.93 -13.89 7.57
N GLU A 855 -42.90 -13.68 6.69
CA GLU A 855 -42.77 -12.75 5.56
C GLU A 855 -43.60 -11.45 5.71
N GLN A 856 -44.37 -11.29 6.78
CA GLN A 856 -45.22 -10.11 6.98
C GLN A 856 -44.93 -9.26 8.23
N LEU A 857 -43.91 -9.57 9.04
CA LEU A 857 -43.64 -8.86 10.30
C LEU A 857 -42.44 -7.90 10.30
N CYS A 858 -41.69 -7.76 9.20
CA CYS A 858 -40.50 -6.90 9.18
C CYS A 858 -40.29 -6.15 7.85
N LYS A 859 -41.27 -5.32 7.44
CA LYS A 859 -41.01 -4.22 6.51
C LYS A 859 -41.66 -2.94 7.03
N PRO A 860 -40.92 -2.03 7.68
CA PRO A 860 -41.43 -0.69 7.93
C PRO A 860 -41.58 0.05 6.59
N ASP A 861 -42.79 0.55 6.33
CA ASP A 861 -43.19 1.24 5.11
C ASP A 861 -42.62 2.68 5.11
N TYR A 862 -41.35 2.83 4.70
CA TYR A 862 -40.58 4.08 4.77
C TYR A 862 -41.20 5.23 3.96
N GLU A 863 -42.02 4.93 2.95
CA GLU A 863 -42.65 5.95 2.11
C GLU A 863 -43.74 6.72 2.86
N LYS A 864 -44.58 6.02 3.63
CA LYS A 864 -45.60 6.68 4.48
C LYS A 864 -44.99 7.56 5.57
N ILE A 865 -43.82 7.20 6.07
CA ILE A 865 -43.08 7.98 7.08
C ILE A 865 -42.47 9.24 6.44
N LYS A 866 -41.93 9.13 5.21
CA LYS A 866 -41.44 10.28 4.44
C LYS A 866 -42.57 11.25 4.11
N GLU A 867 -43.73 10.75 3.67
CA GLU A 867 -44.88 11.58 3.30
C GLU A 867 -45.46 12.34 4.51
N LYS A 868 -45.55 11.69 5.68
CA LYS A 868 -45.96 12.33 6.94
C LYS A 868 -44.94 13.39 7.42
N LYS A 869 -43.64 13.15 7.24
CA LYS A 869 -42.61 14.15 7.56
C LYS A 869 -42.65 15.34 6.60
N LEU A 870 -42.89 15.09 5.31
CA LEU A 870 -42.99 16.12 4.29
C LEU A 870 -44.21 17.02 4.54
N LYS A 871 -45.38 16.45 4.84
CA LYS A 871 -46.58 17.20 5.21
C LYS A 871 -46.40 18.00 6.51
N LYS A 872 -45.61 17.49 7.47
CA LYS A 872 -45.21 18.23 8.69
C LYS A 872 -44.24 19.38 8.44
N LEU A 873 -43.38 19.27 7.43
CA LEU A 873 -42.46 20.34 7.02
C LEU A 873 -43.19 21.42 6.22
N LEU A 874 -44.16 21.03 5.40
CA LEU A 874 -44.97 21.96 4.60
C LEU A 874 -45.95 22.79 5.45
N ASN A 875 -46.45 22.22 6.56
CA ASN A 875 -47.39 22.89 7.47
C ASN A 875 -46.69 23.67 8.61
N ARG A 876 -45.37 23.87 8.54
CA ARG A 876 -44.69 24.85 9.40
C ARG A 876 -44.68 26.17 8.67
N ASP A 877 -45.42 27.15 9.19
CA ASP A 877 -45.37 28.53 8.71
C ASP A 877 -43.91 29.01 8.70
N ILE A 878 -43.37 29.16 7.50
CA ILE A 878 -42.02 29.67 7.27
C ILE A 878 -42.08 31.17 7.58
N LEU A 879 -41.23 31.58 8.52
CA LEU A 879 -41.01 32.94 8.99
C LEU A 879 -41.08 34.01 7.89
N ASN A 880 -41.75 35.10 8.23
CA ASN A 880 -41.95 36.36 7.49
C ASN A 880 -40.72 36.81 6.69
N VAL A 881 -40.90 36.88 5.36
CA VAL A 881 -39.95 37.38 4.35
C VAL A 881 -39.52 38.84 4.60
N ASP A 882 -40.29 39.60 5.38
CA ASP A 882 -40.03 41.03 5.67
C ASP A 882 -38.87 41.28 6.65
N THR A 883 -38.35 40.25 7.32
CA THR A 883 -37.24 40.43 8.29
C THR A 883 -35.84 40.31 7.69
N THR A 884 -35.72 39.81 6.45
CA THR A 884 -34.42 39.61 5.79
C THR A 884 -33.95 40.76 4.90
N SER A 885 -34.77 41.78 4.66
CA SER A 885 -34.40 42.94 3.83
C SER A 885 -33.74 44.10 4.60
N THR A 886 -33.70 44.07 5.93
CA THR A 886 -33.18 45.17 6.75
C THR A 886 -31.75 44.99 7.28
N ILE A 887 -31.09 43.86 6.97
CA ILE A 887 -29.73 43.56 7.48
C ILE A 887 -28.61 43.85 6.44
N PHE A 888 -28.97 44.22 5.20
CA PHE A 888 -27.99 44.62 4.17
C PHE A 888 -28.10 46.09 3.77
N THR A 889 -28.09 46.98 4.76
CA THR A 889 -27.68 48.38 4.58
C THR A 889 -27.00 48.87 5.85
N LEU A 890 -25.66 48.77 5.88
CA LEU A 890 -24.71 49.73 6.45
C LEU A 890 -23.27 49.30 6.13
#